data_AF-A0A915NEK4-F1
#
_entry.id   AF-A0A915NEK4-F1
#
_cell.length_a   1.000
_cell.length_b   1.000
_cell.length_c   1.000
_cell.angle_alpha   90.00
_cell.angle_beta   90.00
_cell.angle_gamma   90.00
#
_symmetry.space_group_name_H-M   'P 1'
#
loop_
_entity.id
_entity.type
_entity.pdbx_description
1 polymer ?
#
loop_
_entity_poly.entity_id
_entity_poly.type
_entity_poly.pdbx_seq_one_letter_code
_entity_poly.pdbx_strand_id
1 'polypeptide(L)'
;MLRTNEETTKLVKINIDELVSEEDYGAVLDQEPAKPDDVDNDIIQSLVDNFLNKGTTSNDGDKQQTNIEKLNKEAQALINSSDYWRVENLKPFNSINDPELAKQWLAGYSVELQKVLHQIALAGWNYFTAASISLKQNLDEAEEVGRSFLRATALQSQQFNRTIFPYGSPERIQFSVLAQQGMNALDTDDYNEYNKILLSINQQFIHTQLCGEPGKAPMGGDKSACLLRFSDIPSMLNAPGADAMQCLDLWQKWRLSVGNGLKTSYSQLVQMSNKGARLNSFQNLGEMWRAVYELPENYGFYSQKQFDLEEQLNTVYNQIKPFYQQLHAYFRARLAALHSKKGGEENQKAGFVSKNGPIPIHLLKSSNGDSWSAYYEQTKPFSDEALAVEEERISNELLNSFHAQNYTVRLMYTKVYRFMKYLGFEKLPRSFWTNSVFKRNWAKEMICNPATAYDMMNGQDDYRIKVCGQLSEQEFIQSHRLMAKFLSSALAGAFSVIARNLDYLRSIKIVNEKVERSESAEINRLYKEALEDFVKLPFAVVADKWRYAVFNESLSPSNWSMEWWSLRQKYQGIIAPSMADPKAIESDPTATPLISQQHAPAARDTMAYIAQFQILKKLCKDKLSQGCLPDKEEMKDIHDAIRSGGSISWLDAFEKITGNRHIDAGPLLEYYSPLIQWLDNINSNEQRVVGWEVDGEGEAFAENELPHLQNQYESENGGEIGRIDGTGGGDAQIAFPGQSCEKDQECLLDSKCNGTICVCREGLYTLRIAGTYNCVPSDPAKVGFTDDSGGLVIALNPNNGSHAPETGQNADIEAVVTIEHMDDEANKHGKTSNSATKNLCNFSILFSIFLAIFALRQQMLIHRI
;
A
#
# COMPACT_ATOMS: atom_id res chain seq x y z
N MET A 1 32.07 18.16 -43.64
CA MET A 1 31.31 19.17 -42.86
C MET A 1 30.14 18.45 -42.18
N LEU A 2 30.46 17.60 -41.21
CA LEU A 2 29.50 16.84 -40.40
C LEU A 2 29.95 17.01 -38.95
N ARG A 3 29.02 17.23 -38.03
CA ARG A 3 29.27 17.18 -36.58
C ARG A 3 28.57 15.93 -36.06
N THR A 4 29.28 15.15 -35.26
CA THR A 4 28.68 14.14 -34.40
C THR A 4 27.95 14.84 -33.25
N ASN A 5 26.65 14.56 -33.10
CA ASN A 5 25.94 14.81 -31.85
C ASN A 5 25.85 13.49 -31.09
N GLU A 6 26.92 13.15 -30.38
CA GLU A 6 26.84 12.17 -29.30
C GLU A 6 26.13 12.82 -28.12
N GLU A 7 24.80 12.80 -28.12
CA GLU A 7 24.03 13.09 -26.91
C GLU A 7 24.04 11.87 -25.99
N THR A 8 25.25 11.55 -25.48
CA THR A 8 25.39 10.78 -24.25
C THR A 8 24.62 11.51 -23.17
N THR A 9 23.58 10.89 -22.62
CA THR A 9 22.81 11.45 -21.49
C THR A 9 23.76 11.69 -20.33
N LYS A 10 24.19 12.95 -20.15
CA LYS A 10 24.98 13.33 -18.99
C LYS A 10 24.09 13.19 -17.76
N LEU A 11 24.27 12.08 -17.04
CA LEU A 11 23.95 12.00 -15.61
C LEU A 11 24.64 13.18 -14.93
N VAL A 12 23.90 14.27 -14.73
CA VAL A 12 24.40 15.46 -14.08
C VAL A 12 24.74 15.04 -12.66
N LYS A 13 26.02 15.12 -12.27
CA LYS A 13 26.46 14.78 -10.91
C LYS A 13 26.07 15.89 -9.94
N ILE A 14 24.76 16.02 -9.74
CA ILE A 14 24.12 16.92 -8.78
C ILE A 14 24.43 16.36 -7.39
N ASN A 15 25.42 16.93 -6.72
CA ASN A 15 25.73 16.54 -5.36
C ASN A 15 24.65 17.08 -4.42
N ILE A 16 23.56 16.32 -4.24
CA ILE A 16 22.39 16.71 -3.43
C ILE A 16 22.80 17.07 -1.98
N ASP A 17 23.94 16.57 -1.49
CA ASP A 17 24.51 16.94 -0.20
C ASP A 17 25.08 18.37 -0.10
N GLU A 18 25.37 19.05 -1.23
CA GLU A 18 25.83 20.45 -1.28
C GLU A 18 24.68 21.47 -1.39
N LEU A 19 23.45 21.02 -1.63
CA LEU A 19 22.31 21.90 -1.97
C LEU A 19 21.61 22.55 -0.77
N VAL A 20 22.02 22.24 0.47
CA VAL A 20 21.36 22.70 1.71
C VAL A 20 22.41 22.94 2.78
N SER A 21 22.36 24.10 3.44
CA SER A 21 23.30 24.48 4.51
C SER A 21 22.95 23.79 5.85
N GLU A 22 23.92 23.68 6.77
CA GLU A 22 23.62 23.17 8.12
C GLU A 22 22.70 24.10 8.92
N GLU A 23 22.61 25.37 8.53
CA GLU A 23 21.68 26.36 9.08
C GLU A 23 20.21 26.10 8.69
N ASP A 24 19.94 25.20 7.73
CA ASP A 24 18.59 24.98 7.21
C ASP A 24 17.71 24.04 8.04
N TYR A 25 18.30 23.05 8.69
CA TYR A 25 17.64 22.18 9.68
C TYR A 25 18.12 22.45 11.11
N GLY A 26 19.22 23.21 11.24
CA GLY A 26 19.89 23.53 12.50
C GLY A 26 20.74 22.38 13.01
N ALA A 27 21.94 22.70 13.48
CA ALA A 27 22.87 21.77 14.14
C ALA A 27 22.40 21.33 15.54
N VAL A 28 21.12 20.97 15.68
CA VAL A 28 20.57 20.32 16.87
C VAL A 28 20.99 18.86 16.84
N LEU A 29 22.25 18.61 17.20
CA LEU A 29 22.74 17.31 17.69
C LEU A 29 21.73 16.73 18.68
N ASP A 30 21.59 15.41 18.74
CA ASP A 30 20.61 14.74 19.62
C ASP A 30 20.76 15.24 21.06
N GLN A 31 19.83 16.09 21.49
CA GLN A 31 19.78 16.57 22.87
C GLN A 31 19.48 15.38 23.78
N GLU A 32 20.09 15.37 24.96
CA GLU A 32 19.83 14.34 25.97
C GLU A 32 18.32 14.24 26.22
N PRO A 33 17.78 13.02 26.43
CA PRO A 33 16.35 12.84 26.65
C PRO A 33 15.90 13.73 27.82
N ALA A 34 14.91 14.58 27.57
CA ALA A 34 14.29 15.39 28.61
C ALA A 34 13.93 14.49 29.79
N LYS A 35 14.28 14.94 31.00
CA LYS A 35 13.98 14.21 32.24
C LYS A 35 12.48 13.88 32.28
N PRO A 36 12.09 12.71 32.81
CA PRO A 36 10.68 12.43 33.03
C PRO A 36 10.06 13.55 33.85
N ASP A 37 8.92 14.06 33.39
CA ASP A 37 8.07 14.94 34.20
C ASP A 37 7.63 14.14 35.43
N ASP A 38 7.67 14.76 36.63
CA ASP A 38 7.33 14.06 37.87
C ASP A 38 5.87 13.56 37.83
N VAL A 39 5.69 12.30 38.20
CA VAL A 39 4.38 11.63 38.17
C VAL A 39 3.54 12.14 39.34
N ASP A 40 2.47 12.88 39.03
CA ASP A 40 1.48 13.32 40.01
C ASP A 40 0.73 12.10 40.58
N ASN A 41 1.12 11.71 41.79
CA ASN A 41 0.55 10.55 42.48
C ASN A 41 -0.86 10.85 43.04
N ASP A 42 -1.23 12.11 43.26
CA ASP A 42 -2.54 12.46 43.79
C ASP A 42 -3.63 12.29 42.71
N ILE A 43 -3.29 12.60 41.45
CA ILE A 43 -4.12 12.27 40.27
C ILE A 43 -4.25 10.75 40.12
N ILE A 44 -3.16 9.99 40.28
CA ILE A 44 -3.21 8.51 40.23
C ILE A 44 -4.11 7.95 41.33
N GLN A 45 -4.00 8.47 42.56
CA GLN A 45 -4.81 8.00 43.69
C GLN A 45 -6.30 8.30 43.47
N SER A 46 -6.62 9.50 42.97
CA SER A 46 -7.99 9.88 42.56
C SER A 46 -8.58 8.98 41.47
N LEU A 47 -7.75 8.55 40.51
CA LEU A 47 -8.15 7.60 39.46
C LEU A 47 -8.36 6.18 40.01
N VAL A 48 -7.50 5.72 40.92
CA VAL A 48 -7.65 4.41 41.59
C VAL A 48 -8.93 4.36 42.40
N ASP A 49 -9.22 5.39 43.20
CA ASP A 49 -10.44 5.46 44.01
C ASP A 49 -11.71 5.55 43.14
N ASN A 50 -11.66 6.23 41.99
CA ASN A 50 -12.77 6.23 41.03
C ASN A 50 -12.98 4.86 40.34
N PHE A 51 -11.90 4.13 40.00
CA PHE A 51 -12.01 2.83 39.34
C PHE A 51 -12.49 1.72 40.28
N LEU A 52 -11.97 1.67 41.51
CA LEU A 52 -12.30 0.61 42.47
C LEU A 52 -13.74 0.70 43.00
N ASN A 53 -14.29 1.92 43.13
CA ASN A 53 -15.63 2.13 43.69
C ASN A 53 -16.80 2.00 42.70
N LYS A 54 -16.55 1.65 41.42
CA LYS A 54 -17.60 1.36 40.41
C LYS A 54 -17.47 -0.04 39.79
N GLY A 55 -16.97 -1.00 40.59
CA GLY A 55 -16.60 -2.35 40.16
C GLY A 55 -17.55 -3.50 40.57
N THR A 56 -18.83 -3.26 40.87
CA THR A 56 -19.79 -4.33 41.23
C THR A 56 -21.17 -4.17 40.58
N THR A 57 -21.83 -5.31 40.31
CA THR A 57 -23.15 -5.39 39.68
C THR A 57 -24.28 -5.02 40.64
N SER A 58 -25.17 -4.12 40.24
CA SER A 58 -26.47 -3.92 40.88
C SER A 58 -27.51 -3.47 39.85
N ASN A 59 -28.62 -4.21 39.76
CA ASN A 59 -29.83 -3.68 39.15
C ASN A 59 -30.52 -2.81 40.20
N ASP A 60 -30.48 -1.50 40.05
CA ASP A 60 -31.50 -0.63 40.64
C ASP A 60 -31.65 0.66 39.83
N GLY A 61 -32.82 1.29 39.94
CA GLY A 61 -33.30 2.25 38.94
C GLY A 61 -32.83 3.69 39.11
N ASP A 62 -32.63 4.34 37.95
CA ASP A 62 -32.91 5.74 37.64
C ASP A 62 -32.20 6.87 38.44
N LYS A 63 -31.63 7.85 37.71
CA LYS A 63 -31.10 9.15 38.19
C LYS A 63 -29.81 9.14 39.04
N GLN A 64 -28.68 8.74 38.46
CA GLN A 64 -27.37 9.27 38.90
C GLN A 64 -26.29 9.33 37.81
N GLN A 65 -26.58 10.07 36.73
CA GLN A 65 -25.63 10.32 35.63
C GLN A 65 -25.34 11.83 35.51
N THR A 66 -24.63 12.38 36.50
CA THR A 66 -24.27 13.80 36.58
C THR A 66 -22.76 13.96 36.86
N ASN A 67 -22.09 14.75 36.01
CA ASN A 67 -20.70 15.19 36.11
C ASN A 67 -19.65 14.09 36.37
N ILE A 68 -19.20 13.46 35.28
CA ILE A 68 -17.79 13.07 35.16
C ILE A 68 -17.02 14.37 34.86
N GLU A 69 -15.97 14.68 35.62
CA GLU A 69 -15.14 15.85 35.34
C GLU A 69 -14.35 15.62 34.03
N LYS A 70 -14.45 16.57 33.09
CA LYS A 70 -13.70 16.56 31.83
C LYS A 70 -12.23 16.90 32.10
N LEU A 71 -11.32 16.09 31.58
CA LEU A 71 -9.89 16.20 31.83
C LEU A 71 -9.18 17.24 30.94
N ASN A 72 -9.61 17.44 29.69
CA ASN A 72 -9.01 18.39 28.75
C ASN A 72 -9.64 19.79 28.90
N LYS A 73 -9.20 20.51 29.92
CA LYS A 73 -9.74 21.82 30.30
C LYS A 73 -9.50 22.87 29.23
N GLU A 74 -8.41 22.75 28.47
CA GLU A 74 -8.05 23.58 27.31
C GLU A 74 -9.07 23.44 26.17
N ALA A 75 -9.49 22.21 25.85
CA ALA A 75 -10.51 21.97 24.84
C ALA A 75 -11.91 22.36 25.34
N GLN A 76 -12.27 22.03 26.59
CA GLN A 76 -13.57 22.46 27.15
C GLN A 76 -13.71 23.98 27.19
N ALA A 77 -12.62 24.72 27.44
CA ALA A 77 -12.62 26.20 27.43
C ALA A 77 -12.87 26.83 26.05
N LEU A 78 -12.83 26.05 24.96
CA LEU A 78 -13.26 26.54 23.64
C LEU A 78 -14.78 26.56 23.49
N ILE A 79 -15.53 25.72 24.21
CA ILE A 79 -17.00 25.65 24.08
C ILE A 79 -17.60 27.01 24.43
N ASN A 80 -18.44 27.55 23.54
CA ASN A 80 -19.08 28.87 23.67
C ASN A 80 -18.10 30.07 23.76
N SER A 81 -16.82 29.89 23.40
CA SER A 81 -15.81 30.97 23.42
C SER A 81 -16.03 32.07 22.37
N SER A 82 -16.89 31.83 21.38
CA SER A 82 -17.23 32.76 20.30
C SER A 82 -18.64 32.51 19.75
N ASP A 83 -19.16 33.43 18.92
CA ASP A 83 -20.51 33.32 18.36
C ASP A 83 -20.69 32.10 17.42
N TYR A 84 -19.60 31.53 16.90
CA TYR A 84 -19.58 30.35 16.01
C TYR A 84 -20.05 29.05 16.69
N TRP A 85 -20.19 29.05 18.01
CA TRP A 85 -20.73 27.93 18.79
C TRP A 85 -22.26 27.95 18.91
N ARG A 86 -22.90 29.11 18.67
CA ARG A 86 -24.34 29.29 18.92
C ARG A 86 -25.21 28.67 17.84
N VAL A 87 -26.30 28.04 18.26
CA VAL A 87 -27.33 27.45 17.38
C VAL A 87 -28.73 28.00 17.69
N GLU A 88 -28.83 28.95 18.61
CA GLU A 88 -30.03 29.69 18.96
C GLU A 88 -30.30 30.80 17.93
N ASN A 89 -31.57 30.99 17.56
CA ASN A 89 -32.03 32.06 16.66
C ASN A 89 -31.38 32.05 15.25
N LEU A 90 -30.94 30.88 14.78
CA LEU A 90 -30.51 30.71 13.39
C LEU A 90 -31.63 31.14 12.43
N LYS A 91 -31.26 31.89 11.40
CA LYS A 91 -32.16 32.31 10.31
C LYS A 91 -32.51 31.10 9.42
N PRO A 92 -33.57 31.18 8.59
CA PRO A 92 -33.91 30.11 7.66
C PRO A 92 -32.77 29.79 6.67
N PHE A 93 -32.79 28.56 6.15
CA PHE A 93 -31.89 28.08 5.10
C PHE A 93 -31.84 29.04 3.89
N ASN A 94 -30.64 29.33 3.38
CA ASN A 94 -30.38 30.28 2.27
C ASN A 94 -31.02 31.69 2.43
N SER A 95 -31.30 32.17 3.65
CA SER A 95 -31.92 33.48 3.87
C SER A 95 -30.94 34.67 3.83
N ILE A 96 -29.66 34.46 4.15
CA ILE A 96 -28.65 35.53 4.11
C ILE A 96 -28.11 35.65 2.69
N ASN A 97 -28.36 36.80 2.07
CA ASN A 97 -27.99 37.10 0.68
C ASN A 97 -26.96 38.26 0.59
N ASP A 98 -26.26 38.54 1.69
CA ASP A 98 -25.21 39.56 1.79
C ASP A 98 -23.82 38.90 1.61
N PRO A 99 -23.08 39.20 0.52
CA PRO A 99 -21.82 38.57 0.21
C PRO A 99 -20.65 39.06 1.09
N GLU A 100 -20.70 40.29 1.62
CA GLU A 100 -19.63 40.81 2.47
C GLU A 100 -19.77 40.29 3.90
N LEU A 101 -21.01 40.20 4.41
CA LEU A 101 -21.30 39.49 5.67
C LEU A 101 -20.91 38.01 5.59
N ALA A 102 -21.12 37.36 4.43
CA ALA A 102 -20.74 35.97 4.20
C ALA A 102 -19.21 35.78 4.20
N LYS A 103 -18.44 36.66 3.54
CA LYS A 103 -16.97 36.67 3.62
C LYS A 103 -16.47 36.93 5.03
N GLN A 104 -17.07 37.87 5.75
CA GLN A 104 -16.72 38.18 7.13
C GLN A 104 -16.95 36.97 8.06
N TRP A 105 -18.02 36.21 7.84
CA TRP A 105 -18.29 34.97 8.57
C TRP A 105 -17.27 33.87 8.23
N LEU A 106 -16.90 33.67 6.96
CA LEU A 106 -15.84 32.72 6.59
C LEU A 106 -14.49 33.08 7.23
N ALA A 107 -14.10 34.36 7.20
CA ALA A 107 -12.83 34.82 7.77
C ALA A 107 -12.76 34.59 9.29
N GLY A 108 -13.86 34.83 10.03
CA GLY A 108 -13.92 34.51 11.46
C GLY A 108 -13.99 33.01 11.73
N TYR A 109 -14.76 32.26 10.94
CA TYR A 109 -14.84 30.80 11.02
C TYR A 109 -13.46 30.14 10.91
N SER A 110 -12.62 30.56 9.96
CA SER A 110 -11.26 30.02 9.80
C SER A 110 -10.41 30.18 11.06
N VAL A 111 -10.49 31.34 11.74
CA VAL A 111 -9.75 31.62 12.98
C VAL A 111 -10.25 30.77 14.15
N GLU A 112 -11.57 30.58 14.29
CA GLU A 112 -12.14 29.75 15.35
C GLU A 112 -11.89 28.25 15.10
N LEU A 113 -12.01 27.78 13.86
CA LEU A 113 -11.69 26.42 13.45
C LEU A 113 -10.23 26.07 13.77
N GLN A 114 -9.29 26.98 13.49
CA GLN A 114 -7.87 26.78 13.75
C GLN A 114 -7.61 26.48 15.24
N LYS A 115 -8.26 27.20 16.18
CA LYS A 115 -8.14 26.94 17.63
C LYS A 115 -8.59 25.51 17.98
N VAL A 116 -9.73 25.09 17.44
CA VAL A 116 -10.36 23.79 17.71
C VAL A 116 -9.52 22.65 17.13
N LEU A 117 -9.11 22.77 15.86
CA LEU A 117 -8.27 21.77 15.20
C LEU A 117 -6.88 21.68 15.82
N HIS A 118 -6.31 22.80 16.30
CA HIS A 118 -5.05 22.78 17.03
C HIS A 118 -5.12 21.95 18.32
N GLN A 119 -6.18 22.09 19.12
CA GLN A 119 -6.33 21.29 20.35
C GLN A 119 -6.50 19.79 20.06
N ILE A 120 -7.23 19.42 19.00
CA ILE A 120 -7.35 18.03 18.55
C ILE A 120 -5.98 17.49 18.11
N ALA A 121 -5.24 18.26 17.31
CA ALA A 121 -3.91 17.86 16.83
C ALA A 121 -2.90 17.74 17.99
N LEU A 122 -2.96 18.63 18.98
CA LEU A 122 -2.12 18.61 20.18
C LEU A 122 -2.42 17.42 21.09
N ALA A 123 -3.70 17.19 21.42
CA ALA A 123 -4.12 16.03 22.21
C ALA A 123 -3.77 14.71 21.49
N GLY A 124 -3.99 14.66 20.17
CA GLY A 124 -3.64 13.52 19.32
C GLY A 124 -2.14 13.24 19.30
N TRP A 125 -1.32 14.28 19.10
CA TRP A 125 0.13 14.16 19.13
C TRP A 125 0.65 13.64 20.47
N ASN A 126 0.19 14.23 21.58
CA ASN A 126 0.58 13.82 22.92
C ASN A 126 0.19 12.38 23.20
N TYR A 127 -1.03 11.98 22.82
CA TYR A 127 -1.49 10.60 22.94
C TYR A 127 -0.65 9.62 22.10
N PHE A 128 -0.42 9.87 20.81
CA PHE A 128 0.32 8.93 19.96
C PHE A 128 1.81 8.81 20.30
N THR A 129 2.39 9.81 20.98
CA THR A 129 3.81 9.83 21.39
C THR A 129 4.05 9.47 22.86
N ALA A 130 3.01 9.38 23.68
CA ALA A 130 3.07 9.04 25.10
C ALA A 130 1.76 8.38 25.59
N ALA A 131 1.37 7.27 24.98
CA ALA A 131 0.01 6.73 25.10
C ALA A 131 -0.34 6.28 26.53
N SER A 132 -1.38 6.90 27.09
CA SER A 132 -1.98 6.56 28.38
C SER A 132 -3.51 6.63 28.31
N ILE A 133 -4.20 6.15 29.35
CA ILE A 133 -5.66 6.24 29.45
C ILE A 133 -6.10 7.72 29.54
N SER A 134 -5.45 8.51 30.39
CA SER A 134 -5.75 9.95 30.54
C SER A 134 -5.47 10.75 29.27
N LEU A 135 -4.38 10.46 28.55
CA LEU A 135 -4.10 11.14 27.28
C LEU A 135 -5.05 10.71 26.15
N LYS A 136 -5.65 9.51 26.20
CA LYS A 136 -6.79 9.21 25.32
C LYS A 136 -8.03 9.99 25.74
N GLN A 137 -8.39 10.00 27.02
CA GLN A 137 -9.56 10.78 27.47
C GLN A 137 -9.44 12.25 27.06
N ASN A 138 -8.25 12.85 27.17
CA ASN A 138 -8.00 14.20 26.66
C ASN A 138 -8.24 14.35 25.15
N LEU A 139 -7.91 13.33 24.37
CA LEU A 139 -8.16 13.29 22.93
C LEU A 139 -9.65 13.06 22.60
N ASP A 140 -10.34 12.11 23.25
CA ASP A 140 -11.80 11.92 23.10
C ASP A 140 -12.57 13.22 23.35
N GLU A 141 -12.19 13.96 24.39
CA GLU A 141 -12.82 15.23 24.74
C GLU A 141 -12.50 16.35 23.74
N ALA A 142 -11.28 16.41 23.20
CA ALA A 142 -10.96 17.34 22.12
C ALA A 142 -11.73 17.01 20.83
N GLU A 143 -11.87 15.72 20.52
CA GLU A 143 -12.66 15.21 19.40
C GLU A 143 -14.17 15.49 19.58
N GLU A 144 -14.71 15.44 20.80
CA GLU A 144 -16.08 15.85 21.18
C GLU A 144 -16.33 17.36 21.05
N VAL A 145 -15.39 18.19 21.52
CA VAL A 145 -15.37 19.65 21.32
C VAL A 145 -15.34 19.98 19.81
N GLY A 146 -14.50 19.27 19.05
CA GLY A 146 -14.40 19.39 17.60
C GLY A 146 -15.72 19.15 16.87
N ARG A 147 -16.36 18.01 17.13
CA ARG A 147 -17.65 17.64 16.53
C ARG A 147 -18.75 18.64 16.87
N SER A 148 -18.77 19.14 18.10
CA SER A 148 -19.72 20.17 18.54
C SER A 148 -19.54 21.48 17.76
N PHE A 149 -18.30 21.94 17.58
CA PHE A 149 -17.99 23.12 16.77
C PHE A 149 -18.39 22.94 15.30
N LEU A 150 -18.02 21.81 14.69
CA LEU A 150 -18.34 21.53 13.28
C LEU A 150 -19.85 21.42 13.05
N ARG A 151 -20.62 20.85 14.00
CA ARG A 151 -22.08 20.83 13.94
C ARG A 151 -22.68 22.25 14.00
N ALA A 152 -22.26 23.05 14.98
CA ALA A 152 -22.76 24.43 15.13
C ALA A 152 -22.46 25.28 13.89
N THR A 153 -21.22 25.23 13.40
CA THR A 153 -20.78 26.01 12.25
C THR A 153 -21.36 25.53 10.93
N ALA A 154 -21.60 24.22 10.75
CA ALA A 154 -22.34 23.71 9.60
C ALA A 154 -23.79 24.24 9.56
N LEU A 155 -24.50 24.19 10.69
CA LEU A 155 -25.86 24.76 10.83
C LEU A 155 -25.87 26.29 10.62
N GLN A 156 -24.83 27.01 11.07
CA GLN A 156 -24.68 28.43 10.77
C GLN A 156 -24.43 28.69 9.29
N SER A 157 -23.59 27.89 8.63
CA SER A 157 -23.22 28.05 7.21
C SER A 157 -24.43 27.92 6.28
N GLN A 158 -25.37 27.03 6.61
CA GLN A 158 -26.61 26.76 5.87
C GLN A 158 -27.58 27.97 5.83
N GLN A 159 -27.39 29.00 6.67
CA GLN A 159 -28.13 30.26 6.57
C GLN A 159 -27.73 31.10 5.34
N PHE A 160 -26.49 30.95 4.86
CA PHE A 160 -25.92 31.76 3.79
C PHE A 160 -26.26 31.19 2.42
N ASN A 161 -26.87 32.01 1.57
CA ASN A 161 -27.20 31.60 0.22
C ASN A 161 -25.93 31.51 -0.65
N ARG A 162 -25.30 30.33 -0.68
CA ARG A 162 -24.12 30.04 -1.52
C ARG A 162 -24.31 30.34 -3.01
N THR A 163 -25.54 30.52 -3.50
CA THR A 163 -25.80 30.85 -4.92
C THR A 163 -25.50 32.31 -5.30
N ILE A 164 -25.31 33.22 -4.33
CA ILE A 164 -24.84 34.59 -4.61
C ILE A 164 -23.39 34.63 -5.13
N PHE A 165 -22.63 33.56 -4.90
CA PHE A 165 -21.27 33.36 -5.37
C PHE A 165 -21.25 32.44 -6.62
N PRO A 166 -20.39 32.68 -7.62
CA PRO A 166 -20.30 31.84 -8.81
C PRO A 166 -19.68 30.46 -8.51
N TYR A 167 -19.95 29.46 -9.36
CA TYR A 167 -19.24 28.18 -9.33
C TYR A 167 -17.73 28.37 -9.47
N GLY A 168 -16.95 27.62 -8.69
CA GLY A 168 -15.49 27.74 -8.64
C GLY A 168 -14.93 28.92 -7.81
N SER A 169 -15.79 29.74 -7.16
CA SER A 169 -15.30 30.77 -6.23
C SER A 169 -14.96 30.15 -4.85
N PRO A 170 -13.89 30.63 -4.16
CA PRO A 170 -13.50 30.12 -2.85
C PRO A 170 -14.63 30.16 -1.83
N GLU A 171 -15.45 31.21 -1.83
CA GLU A 171 -16.58 31.35 -0.91
C GLU A 171 -17.66 30.30 -1.20
N ARG A 172 -18.00 30.04 -2.47
CA ARG A 172 -18.98 29.00 -2.81
C ARG A 172 -18.46 27.61 -2.47
N ILE A 173 -17.17 27.33 -2.67
CA ILE A 173 -16.54 26.05 -2.33
C ILE A 173 -16.62 25.83 -0.82
N GLN A 174 -16.13 26.80 -0.03
CA GLN A 174 -16.16 26.73 1.44
C GLN A 174 -17.58 26.58 2.00
N PHE A 175 -18.55 27.41 1.59
CA PHE A 175 -19.93 27.26 2.05
C PHE A 175 -20.58 25.92 1.61
N SER A 176 -20.16 25.36 0.48
CA SER A 176 -20.65 24.05 0.01
C SER A 176 -20.09 22.90 0.83
N VAL A 177 -18.79 22.96 1.16
CA VAL A 177 -18.09 22.06 2.08
C VAL A 177 -18.67 22.11 3.49
N LEU A 178 -18.84 23.32 4.04
CA LEU A 178 -19.30 23.53 5.42
C LEU A 178 -20.76 23.15 5.64
N ALA A 179 -21.60 23.19 4.61
CA ALA A 179 -22.97 22.70 4.70
C ALA A 179 -23.07 21.18 4.93
N GLN A 180 -22.01 20.40 4.63
CA GLN A 180 -21.95 18.95 4.80
C GLN A 180 -21.63 18.58 6.26
N GLN A 181 -22.63 18.11 7.01
CA GLN A 181 -22.44 17.67 8.40
C GLN A 181 -21.87 16.24 8.50
N GLY A 182 -22.09 15.41 7.48
CA GLY A 182 -21.77 13.99 7.51
C GLY A 182 -22.48 13.30 8.70
N MET A 183 -21.76 12.44 9.44
CA MET A 183 -22.35 11.75 10.59
C MET A 183 -22.74 12.69 11.75
N ASN A 184 -22.27 13.94 11.79
CA ASN A 184 -22.68 14.92 12.81
C ASN A 184 -24.12 15.43 12.60
N ALA A 185 -24.77 15.08 11.49
CA ALA A 185 -26.18 15.38 11.24
C ALA A 185 -27.14 14.56 12.13
N LEU A 186 -26.71 13.36 12.55
CA LEU A 186 -27.44 12.51 13.51
C LEU A 186 -27.73 13.29 14.80
N ASP A 187 -28.82 12.99 15.50
CA ASP A 187 -29.03 13.56 16.85
C ASP A 187 -28.01 13.00 17.86
N THR A 188 -27.99 13.56 19.07
CA THR A 188 -26.99 13.17 20.08
C THR A 188 -27.07 11.70 20.46
N ASP A 189 -28.26 11.11 20.49
CA ASP A 189 -28.48 9.73 20.94
C ASP A 189 -28.17 8.73 19.81
N ASP A 190 -28.65 9.01 18.59
CA ASP A 190 -28.22 8.32 17.36
C ASP A 190 -26.70 8.28 17.22
N TYR A 191 -26.05 9.43 17.41
CA TYR A 191 -24.64 9.59 17.16
C TYR A 191 -23.80 8.90 18.26
N ASN A 192 -24.28 8.93 19.50
CA ASN A 192 -23.70 8.13 20.58
C ASN A 192 -23.83 6.62 20.29
N GLU A 193 -24.98 6.15 19.79
CA GLU A 193 -25.15 4.74 19.42
C GLU A 193 -24.27 4.34 18.21
N TYR A 194 -24.17 5.19 17.19
CA TYR A 194 -23.25 5.01 16.05
C TYR A 194 -21.79 4.83 16.51
N ASN A 195 -21.31 5.71 17.38
CA ASN A 195 -19.96 5.60 17.94
C ASN A 195 -19.80 4.35 18.81
N LYS A 196 -20.80 4.00 19.62
CA LYS A 196 -20.82 2.79 20.46
C LYS A 196 -20.79 1.51 19.63
N ILE A 197 -21.47 1.47 18.48
CA ILE A 197 -21.40 0.36 17.52
C ILE A 197 -19.99 0.24 16.92
N LEU A 198 -19.40 1.34 16.44
CA LEU A 198 -18.00 1.35 15.94
C LEU A 198 -17.00 0.89 17.01
N LEU A 199 -17.11 1.39 18.24
CA LEU A 199 -16.26 1.00 19.35
C LEU A 199 -16.41 -0.49 19.69
N SER A 200 -17.64 -1.02 19.67
CA SER A 200 -17.90 -2.45 19.89
C SER A 200 -17.31 -3.33 18.80
N ILE A 201 -17.41 -2.93 17.52
CA ILE A 201 -16.76 -3.62 16.39
C ILE A 201 -15.25 -3.60 16.57
N ASN A 202 -14.67 -2.44 16.85
CA ASN A 202 -13.22 -2.30 17.05
C ASN A 202 -12.73 -3.16 18.21
N GLN A 203 -13.45 -3.17 19.34
CA GLN A 203 -13.14 -4.03 20.48
C GLN A 203 -13.16 -5.53 20.10
N GLN A 204 -14.12 -5.98 19.29
CA GLN A 204 -14.18 -7.37 18.80
C GLN A 204 -12.92 -7.75 17.98
N PHE A 205 -12.40 -6.86 17.12
CA PHE A 205 -11.15 -7.13 16.39
C PHE A 205 -9.87 -7.15 17.27
N ILE A 206 -9.87 -6.49 18.43
CA ILE A 206 -8.65 -6.22 19.22
C ILE A 206 -8.55 -7.05 20.51
N HIS A 207 -9.68 -7.32 21.15
CA HIS A 207 -9.75 -8.09 22.40
C HIS A 207 -10.03 -9.58 22.17
N THR A 208 -10.54 -9.97 20.99
CA THR A 208 -10.73 -11.39 20.69
C THR A 208 -9.38 -12.09 20.55
N GLN A 209 -9.21 -13.15 21.33
CA GLN A 209 -8.02 -13.99 21.30
C GLN A 209 -8.38 -15.35 20.71
N LEU A 210 -7.48 -15.90 19.89
CA LEU A 210 -7.60 -17.25 19.36
C LEU A 210 -6.94 -18.22 20.35
N CYS A 211 -7.70 -19.23 20.75
CA CYS A 211 -7.26 -20.25 21.70
C CYS A 211 -6.75 -21.50 20.97
N GLY A 212 -5.67 -22.09 21.48
CA GLY A 212 -5.25 -23.43 21.08
C GLY A 212 -6.29 -24.49 21.45
N GLU A 213 -6.29 -25.62 20.75
CA GLU A 213 -7.19 -26.73 21.04
C GLU A 213 -6.92 -27.35 22.43
N PRO A 214 -7.95 -27.82 23.14
CA PRO A 214 -7.76 -28.54 24.40
C PRO A 214 -6.84 -29.76 24.21
N GLY A 215 -5.60 -29.65 24.67
CA GLY A 215 -4.58 -30.70 24.55
C GLY A 215 -3.56 -30.52 23.42
N LYS A 216 -3.77 -29.60 22.47
CA LYS A 216 -2.76 -29.20 21.48
C LYS A 216 -2.31 -27.76 21.71
N ALA A 217 -1.00 -27.56 21.82
CA ALA A 217 -0.40 -26.24 21.74
C ALA A 217 -0.73 -25.56 20.40
N PRO A 218 -0.88 -24.22 20.33
CA PRO A 218 -0.85 -23.50 19.05
C PRO A 218 0.49 -23.75 18.33
N MET A 219 1.60 -23.67 19.07
CA MET A 219 2.92 -24.20 18.73
C MET A 219 3.67 -24.56 20.02
N GLY A 220 3.88 -25.85 20.29
CA GLY A 220 4.76 -26.40 21.37
C GLY A 220 4.48 -26.08 22.86
N GLY A 221 3.82 -24.97 23.21
CA GLY A 221 3.59 -24.52 24.59
C GLY A 221 2.41 -25.15 25.34
N ASP A 222 2.26 -24.81 26.63
CA ASP A 222 1.29 -25.47 27.53
C ASP A 222 -0.20 -25.23 27.14
N LYS A 223 -1.04 -26.13 27.62
CA LYS A 223 -2.42 -26.36 27.15
C LYS A 223 -3.35 -25.18 27.41
N SER A 224 -4.29 -24.96 26.49
CA SER A 224 -5.39 -23.98 26.59
C SER A 224 -5.01 -22.50 26.75
N ALA A 225 -3.80 -22.10 26.34
CA ALA A 225 -3.41 -20.70 26.34
C ALA A 225 -4.05 -19.93 25.16
N CYS A 226 -4.99 -19.02 25.46
CA CYS A 226 -5.53 -18.05 24.50
C CYS A 226 -4.57 -16.87 24.36
N LEU A 227 -3.64 -16.97 23.40
CA LEU A 227 -2.53 -16.01 23.26
C LEU A 227 -2.65 -15.14 22.00
N LEU A 228 -2.98 -15.74 20.86
CA LEU A 228 -2.93 -15.09 19.56
C LEU A 228 -4.04 -14.06 19.39
N ARG A 229 -3.72 -12.94 18.74
CA ARG A 229 -4.61 -11.82 18.39
C ARG A 229 -4.55 -11.56 16.89
N PHE A 230 -5.40 -10.66 16.37
CA PHE A 230 -5.38 -10.30 14.94
C PHE A 230 -4.00 -9.83 14.44
N SER A 231 -3.27 -9.08 15.27
CA SER A 231 -1.91 -8.61 15.01
C SER A 231 -0.91 -9.71 14.70
N ASP A 232 -1.18 -10.92 15.18
CA ASP A 232 -0.21 -12.02 15.19
C ASP A 232 -0.46 -12.98 14.02
N ILE A 233 -1.68 -12.97 13.46
CA ILE A 233 -2.11 -13.85 12.35
C ILE A 233 -1.18 -13.77 11.13
N PRO A 234 -0.76 -12.58 10.63
CA PRO A 234 0.15 -12.52 9.48
C PRO A 234 1.48 -13.23 9.77
N SER A 235 2.03 -13.07 10.97
CA SER A 235 3.27 -13.72 11.40
C SER A 235 3.12 -15.24 11.55
N MET A 236 1.93 -15.72 11.94
CA MET A 236 1.62 -17.15 12.07
C MET A 236 1.36 -17.82 10.72
N LEU A 237 0.63 -17.17 9.80
CA LEU A 237 0.46 -17.66 8.43
C LEU A 237 1.80 -17.73 7.69
N ASN A 238 2.67 -16.75 7.91
CA ASN A 238 4.01 -16.68 7.30
C ASN A 238 5.08 -17.49 8.05
N ALA A 239 4.72 -18.24 9.10
CA ALA A 239 5.70 -19.00 9.86
C ALA A 239 6.35 -20.11 9.02
N PRO A 240 7.68 -20.35 9.14
CA PRO A 240 8.34 -21.49 8.52
C PRO A 240 7.67 -22.81 8.94
N GLY A 241 7.25 -23.61 7.97
CA GLY A 241 6.55 -24.89 8.21
C GLY A 241 5.03 -24.78 8.39
N ALA A 242 4.42 -23.59 8.37
CA ALA A 242 2.95 -23.47 8.37
C ALA A 242 2.36 -24.02 7.06
N ASP A 243 1.67 -25.16 7.15
CA ASP A 243 1.08 -25.90 6.03
C ASP A 243 -0.35 -25.43 5.65
N ALA A 244 -0.94 -26.08 4.65
CA ALA A 244 -2.27 -25.75 4.14
C ALA A 244 -3.37 -25.94 5.20
N MET A 245 -3.29 -27.01 6.01
CA MET A 245 -4.26 -27.28 7.07
C MET A 245 -4.14 -26.27 8.23
N GLN A 246 -2.93 -25.91 8.63
CA GLN A 246 -2.68 -24.86 9.64
C GLN A 246 -3.16 -23.49 9.18
N CYS A 247 -2.94 -23.16 7.89
CA CYS A 247 -3.45 -21.90 7.31
C CYS A 247 -4.98 -21.90 7.24
N LEU A 248 -5.61 -23.01 6.86
CA LEU A 248 -7.08 -23.19 6.89
C LEU A 248 -7.64 -23.01 8.30
N ASP A 249 -7.03 -23.69 9.28
CA ASP A 249 -7.46 -23.70 10.67
C ASP A 249 -7.39 -22.30 11.30
N LEU A 250 -6.28 -21.59 11.12
CA LEU A 250 -6.13 -20.22 11.61
C LEU A 250 -7.08 -19.26 10.90
N TRP A 251 -7.27 -19.42 9.58
CA TRP A 251 -8.19 -18.61 8.77
C TRP A 251 -9.65 -18.75 9.23
N GLN A 252 -10.10 -19.97 9.53
CA GLN A 252 -11.47 -20.22 9.99
C GLN A 252 -11.66 -19.87 11.47
N LYS A 253 -10.69 -20.19 12.35
CA LYS A 253 -10.79 -19.86 13.79
C LYS A 253 -10.89 -18.34 13.99
N TRP A 254 -10.16 -17.54 13.23
CA TRP A 254 -10.36 -16.07 13.21
C TRP A 254 -11.82 -15.67 12.94
N ARG A 255 -12.42 -16.20 11.88
CA ARG A 255 -13.78 -15.86 11.43
C ARG A 255 -14.86 -16.35 12.37
N LEU A 256 -14.68 -17.52 12.98
CA LEU A 256 -15.59 -18.03 14.00
C LEU A 256 -15.48 -17.23 15.31
N SER A 257 -14.27 -16.88 15.74
CA SER A 257 -14.09 -16.12 16.99
C SER A 257 -14.58 -14.67 16.88
N VAL A 258 -14.39 -14.00 15.73
CA VAL A 258 -14.71 -12.58 15.56
C VAL A 258 -16.02 -12.32 14.79
N GLY A 259 -16.46 -13.24 13.92
CA GLY A 259 -17.74 -13.11 13.20
C GLY A 259 -18.98 -13.18 14.09
N ASN A 260 -18.87 -13.88 15.24
CA ASN A 260 -19.92 -14.08 16.23
C ASN A 260 -20.30 -12.78 16.96
N GLY A 261 -21.10 -11.94 16.30
CA GLY A 261 -21.61 -10.66 16.80
C GLY A 261 -21.55 -9.57 15.74
N LEU A 262 -20.44 -9.52 14.99
CA LEU A 262 -20.18 -8.50 13.97
C LEU A 262 -21.25 -8.41 12.87
N LYS A 263 -21.92 -9.52 12.51
CA LYS A 263 -23.01 -9.47 11.52
C LYS A 263 -24.17 -8.58 11.98
N THR A 264 -24.52 -8.63 13.27
CA THR A 264 -25.54 -7.77 13.88
C THR A 264 -25.02 -6.34 14.02
N SER A 265 -23.84 -6.16 14.62
CA SER A 265 -23.24 -4.83 14.83
C SER A 265 -23.05 -4.07 13.51
N TYR A 266 -22.58 -4.73 12.45
CA TYR A 266 -22.41 -4.11 11.14
C TYR A 266 -23.75 -3.78 10.47
N SER A 267 -24.81 -4.59 10.66
CA SER A 267 -26.15 -4.25 10.19
C SER A 267 -26.71 -2.99 10.86
N GLN A 268 -26.49 -2.85 12.17
CA GLN A 268 -26.84 -1.63 12.91
C GLN A 268 -25.98 -0.42 12.45
N LEU A 269 -24.69 -0.64 12.19
CA LEU A 269 -23.80 0.40 11.65
C LEU A 269 -24.25 0.90 10.27
N VAL A 270 -24.66 -0.01 9.38
CA VAL A 270 -25.24 0.32 8.06
C VAL A 270 -26.49 1.17 8.22
N GLN A 271 -27.42 0.78 9.10
CA GLN A 271 -28.66 1.52 9.36
C GLN A 271 -28.39 2.94 9.88
N MET A 272 -27.50 3.10 10.87
CA MET A 272 -27.12 4.43 11.38
C MET A 272 -26.38 5.26 10.33
N SER A 273 -25.50 4.64 9.53
CA SER A 273 -24.79 5.31 8.44
C SER A 273 -25.74 5.82 7.35
N ASN A 274 -26.75 5.01 6.98
CA ASN A 274 -27.80 5.40 6.03
C ASN A 274 -28.72 6.49 6.60
N LYS A 275 -29.06 6.45 7.89
CA LYS A 275 -29.79 7.53 8.57
C LYS A 275 -29.01 8.84 8.47
N GLY A 276 -27.71 8.82 8.78
CA GLY A 276 -26.82 9.97 8.65
C GLY A 276 -26.70 10.48 7.22
N ALA A 277 -26.59 9.60 6.23
CA ALA A 277 -26.56 9.98 4.81
C ALA A 277 -27.86 10.67 4.35
N ARG A 278 -29.02 10.14 4.75
CA ARG A 278 -30.35 10.72 4.44
C ARG A 278 -30.56 12.09 5.08
N LEU A 279 -29.99 12.33 6.26
CA LEU A 279 -29.96 13.66 6.89
C LEU A 279 -29.03 14.66 6.18
N ASN A 280 -28.11 14.20 5.33
CA ASN A 280 -27.32 15.03 4.42
C ASN A 280 -27.88 15.02 2.98
N SER A 281 -29.13 14.60 2.77
CA SER A 281 -29.83 14.54 1.48
C SER A 281 -29.28 13.52 0.45
N PHE A 282 -28.49 12.53 0.88
CA PHE A 282 -28.10 11.36 0.08
C PHE A 282 -29.02 10.17 0.36
N GLN A 283 -29.27 9.29 -0.62
CA GLN A 283 -30.15 8.13 -0.44
C GLN A 283 -29.57 7.09 0.55
N ASN A 284 -28.24 6.94 0.55
CA ASN A 284 -27.49 5.97 1.34
C ASN A 284 -26.03 6.39 1.53
N LEU A 285 -25.31 5.67 2.40
CA LEU A 285 -23.89 5.93 2.71
C LEU A 285 -22.97 5.85 1.47
N GLY A 286 -23.24 4.93 0.54
CA GLY A 286 -22.42 4.74 -0.67
C GLY A 286 -22.46 5.97 -1.58
N GLU A 287 -23.63 6.56 -1.78
CA GLU A 287 -23.78 7.82 -2.52
C GLU A 287 -23.01 8.97 -1.84
N MET A 288 -23.14 9.12 -0.52
CA MET A 288 -22.41 10.14 0.25
C MET A 288 -20.88 9.93 0.17
N TRP A 289 -20.40 8.69 0.13
CA TRP A 289 -18.98 8.37 -0.06
C TRP A 289 -18.47 8.69 -1.47
N ARG A 290 -19.27 8.43 -2.51
CA ARG A 290 -18.92 8.75 -3.91
C ARG A 290 -19.04 10.24 -4.23
N ALA A 291 -19.89 10.98 -3.52
CA ALA A 291 -20.15 12.41 -3.74
C ALA A 291 -18.87 13.26 -3.81
N VAL A 292 -17.86 12.95 -3.00
CA VAL A 292 -16.54 13.61 -2.95
C VAL A 292 -15.84 13.66 -4.32
N TYR A 293 -16.10 12.65 -5.17
CA TYR A 293 -15.53 12.55 -6.52
C TYR A 293 -16.55 12.92 -7.61
N GLU A 294 -17.81 12.52 -7.46
CA GLU A 294 -18.83 12.59 -8.51
C GLU A 294 -19.68 13.85 -8.53
N LEU A 295 -19.84 14.54 -7.40
CA LEU A 295 -20.82 15.61 -7.23
C LEU A 295 -20.13 16.97 -6.95
N PRO A 296 -19.38 17.53 -7.91
CA PRO A 296 -18.68 18.81 -7.75
C PRO A 296 -19.61 19.98 -7.42
N GLU A 297 -20.92 19.86 -7.67
CA GLU A 297 -21.94 20.83 -7.23
C GLU A 297 -22.09 20.88 -5.71
N ASN A 298 -22.03 19.73 -5.04
CA ASN A 298 -22.09 19.64 -3.58
C ASN A 298 -20.85 20.26 -2.90
N TYR A 299 -19.79 20.51 -3.67
CA TYR A 299 -18.55 21.18 -3.28
C TYR A 299 -18.32 22.51 -4.02
N GLY A 300 -19.34 23.04 -4.72
CA GLY A 300 -19.32 24.39 -5.30
C GLY A 300 -18.50 24.60 -6.58
N PHE A 301 -17.85 23.57 -7.14
CA PHE A 301 -16.97 23.68 -8.31
C PHE A 301 -17.73 23.77 -9.64
N TYR A 302 -18.71 22.90 -9.89
CA TYR A 302 -19.41 22.76 -11.18
C TYR A 302 -20.90 22.46 -10.98
N SER A 303 -21.76 22.83 -11.95
CA SER A 303 -23.21 22.55 -11.91
C SER A 303 -23.61 21.23 -12.58
N GLN A 304 -22.65 20.33 -12.84
CA GLN A 304 -22.85 19.07 -13.57
C GLN A 304 -21.86 18.00 -13.07
N LYS A 305 -22.29 16.74 -12.98
CA LYS A 305 -21.42 15.58 -12.72
C LYS A 305 -20.36 15.48 -13.83
N GLN A 306 -19.08 15.48 -13.45
CA GLN A 306 -17.93 15.42 -14.37
C GLN A 306 -17.25 14.05 -14.41
N PHE A 307 -17.60 13.16 -13.47
CA PHE A 307 -16.88 11.94 -13.19
C PHE A 307 -17.82 10.93 -12.53
N ASP A 308 -17.70 9.64 -12.87
CA ASP A 308 -18.41 8.53 -12.23
C ASP A 308 -17.39 7.54 -11.64
N LEU A 309 -17.47 7.27 -10.34
CA LEU A 309 -16.45 6.48 -9.66
C LEU A 309 -16.63 4.99 -9.94
N GLU A 310 -17.86 4.49 -10.10
CA GLU A 310 -18.10 3.07 -10.36
C GLU A 310 -17.73 2.69 -11.80
N GLU A 311 -18.01 3.56 -12.77
CA GLU A 311 -17.55 3.42 -14.15
C GLU A 311 -16.02 3.53 -14.26
N GLN A 312 -15.40 4.48 -13.56
CA GLN A 312 -13.95 4.63 -13.58
C GLN A 312 -13.23 3.42 -12.95
N LEU A 313 -13.76 2.87 -11.84
CA LEU A 313 -13.23 1.65 -11.22
C LEU A 313 -13.44 0.41 -12.11
N ASN A 314 -14.56 0.31 -12.82
CA ASN A 314 -14.78 -0.75 -13.81
C ASN A 314 -13.74 -0.66 -14.95
N THR A 315 -13.50 0.55 -15.45
CA THR A 315 -12.54 0.82 -16.52
C THR A 315 -11.11 0.45 -16.10
N VAL A 316 -10.66 0.94 -14.93
CA VAL A 316 -9.37 0.58 -14.33
C VAL A 316 -9.24 -0.93 -14.15
N TYR A 317 -10.27 -1.59 -13.59
CA TYR A 317 -10.24 -3.05 -13.43
C TYR A 317 -10.07 -3.77 -14.77
N ASN A 318 -10.82 -3.38 -15.80
CA ASN A 318 -10.72 -3.97 -17.14
C ASN A 318 -9.34 -3.76 -17.78
N GLN A 319 -8.68 -2.62 -17.53
CA GLN A 319 -7.31 -2.37 -17.99
C GLN A 319 -6.29 -3.27 -17.28
N ILE A 320 -6.37 -3.43 -15.95
CA ILE A 320 -5.39 -4.25 -15.20
C ILE A 320 -5.66 -5.76 -15.27
N LYS A 321 -6.89 -6.17 -15.64
CA LYS A 321 -7.33 -7.57 -15.62
C LYS A 321 -6.40 -8.52 -16.40
N PRO A 322 -5.92 -8.23 -17.63
CA PRO A 322 -5.04 -9.16 -18.35
C PRO A 322 -3.74 -9.47 -17.61
N PHE A 323 -3.07 -8.44 -17.07
CA PHE A 323 -1.87 -8.61 -16.24
C PHE A 323 -2.20 -9.40 -14.96
N TYR A 324 -3.30 -9.09 -14.28
CA TYR A 324 -3.73 -9.84 -13.10
C TYR A 324 -4.03 -11.31 -13.41
N GLN A 325 -4.64 -11.63 -14.56
CA GLN A 325 -4.89 -13.02 -14.97
C GLN A 325 -3.60 -13.78 -15.30
N GLN A 326 -2.59 -13.12 -15.91
CA GLN A 326 -1.29 -13.74 -16.15
C GLN A 326 -0.51 -13.98 -14.84
N LEU A 327 -0.52 -13.00 -13.92
CA LEU A 327 0.09 -13.13 -12.59
C LEU A 327 -0.58 -14.24 -11.76
N HIS A 328 -1.92 -14.30 -11.79
CA HIS A 328 -2.73 -15.32 -11.12
C HIS A 328 -2.42 -16.72 -11.65
N ALA A 329 -2.40 -16.92 -12.98
CA ALA A 329 -2.12 -18.22 -13.59
C ALA A 329 -0.70 -18.74 -13.26
N TYR A 330 0.31 -17.86 -13.32
CA TYR A 330 1.67 -18.18 -12.91
C TYR A 330 1.74 -18.59 -11.43
N PHE A 331 1.17 -17.74 -10.55
CA PHE A 331 1.17 -17.99 -9.10
C PHE A 331 0.40 -19.27 -8.73
N ARG A 332 -0.74 -19.53 -9.38
CA ARG A 332 -1.58 -20.72 -9.17
C ARG A 332 -0.83 -22.01 -9.47
N ALA A 333 -0.09 -22.07 -10.59
CA ALA A 333 0.70 -23.26 -10.94
C ALA A 333 1.84 -23.51 -9.94
N ARG A 334 2.55 -22.45 -9.52
CA ARG A 334 3.57 -22.55 -8.47
C ARG A 334 2.98 -23.00 -7.12
N LEU A 335 1.82 -22.45 -6.75
CA LEU A 335 1.10 -22.80 -5.52
C LEU A 335 0.62 -24.26 -5.52
N ALA A 336 0.12 -24.76 -6.65
CA ALA A 336 -0.25 -26.17 -6.81
C ALA A 336 0.97 -27.10 -6.60
N ALA A 337 2.13 -26.76 -7.18
CA ALA A 337 3.37 -27.53 -7.00
C ALA A 337 3.89 -27.50 -5.55
N LEU A 338 3.62 -26.43 -4.79
CA LEU A 338 4.02 -26.29 -3.38
C LEU A 338 3.20 -27.17 -2.44
N HIS A 339 1.91 -27.37 -2.72
CA HIS A 339 1.02 -28.17 -1.87
C HIS A 339 0.87 -29.62 -2.32
N SER A 340 1.06 -29.94 -3.60
CA SER A 340 0.97 -31.32 -4.11
C SER A 340 2.03 -32.27 -3.51
N LYS A 341 3.21 -31.75 -3.14
CA LYS A 341 4.33 -32.56 -2.65
C LYS A 341 4.32 -32.86 -1.14
N LYS A 342 3.37 -32.34 -0.35
CA LYS A 342 3.49 -32.34 1.13
C LYS A 342 2.24 -32.78 1.89
N GLY A 343 2.42 -33.74 2.81
CA GLY A 343 1.44 -34.14 3.81
C GLY A 343 0.51 -35.29 3.40
N GLY A 344 -0.31 -35.74 4.36
CA GLY A 344 -1.32 -36.79 4.14
C GLY A 344 -2.59 -36.27 3.46
N GLU A 345 -3.53 -37.18 3.22
CA GLU A 345 -4.78 -36.97 2.45
C GLU A 345 -5.54 -35.69 2.81
N GLU A 346 -5.73 -35.39 4.10
CA GLU A 346 -6.42 -34.17 4.54
C GLU A 346 -5.67 -32.88 4.17
N ASN A 347 -4.32 -32.88 4.24
CA ASN A 347 -3.52 -31.72 3.85
C ASN A 347 -3.44 -31.56 2.33
N GLN A 348 -3.42 -32.67 1.58
CA GLN A 348 -3.51 -32.65 0.11
C GLN A 348 -4.85 -32.05 -0.33
N LYS A 349 -5.96 -32.42 0.34
CA LYS A 349 -7.28 -31.84 0.09
C LYS A 349 -7.39 -30.38 0.51
N ALA A 350 -6.84 -30.00 1.66
CA ALA A 350 -6.78 -28.60 2.09
C ALA A 350 -5.88 -27.74 1.19
N GLY A 351 -4.84 -28.34 0.59
CA GLY A 351 -3.90 -27.76 -0.36
C GLY A 351 -4.30 -27.84 -1.83
N PHE A 352 -5.51 -28.33 -2.15
CA PHE A 352 -5.95 -28.52 -3.53
C PHE A 352 -6.05 -27.20 -4.31
N VAL A 353 -5.45 -27.17 -5.49
CA VAL A 353 -5.49 -26.06 -6.43
C VAL A 353 -5.67 -26.64 -7.84
N SER A 354 -6.78 -26.31 -8.51
CA SER A 354 -7.07 -26.73 -9.88
C SER A 354 -6.43 -25.78 -10.91
N LYS A 355 -6.12 -26.29 -12.11
CA LYS A 355 -5.34 -25.57 -13.13
C LYS A 355 -6.10 -24.46 -13.85
N ASN A 356 -7.43 -24.53 -13.86
CA ASN A 356 -8.38 -23.55 -14.40
C ASN A 356 -9.28 -22.92 -13.32
N GLY A 357 -9.17 -23.30 -12.04
CA GLY A 357 -10.06 -22.84 -10.96
C GLY A 357 -9.57 -21.60 -10.20
N PRO A 358 -10.43 -21.00 -9.34
CA PRO A 358 -10.01 -19.97 -8.39
C PRO A 358 -9.10 -20.53 -7.29
N ILE A 359 -8.25 -19.69 -6.70
CA ILE A 359 -7.35 -20.07 -5.61
C ILE A 359 -8.11 -20.04 -4.27
N PRO A 360 -8.06 -21.10 -3.43
CA PRO A 360 -8.58 -21.05 -2.07
C PRO A 360 -7.83 -20.01 -1.21
N ILE A 361 -8.57 -19.08 -0.62
CA ILE A 361 -8.04 -17.90 0.11
C ILE A 361 -6.96 -18.21 1.17
N HIS A 362 -7.11 -19.32 1.91
CA HIS A 362 -6.21 -19.66 3.01
C HIS A 362 -4.82 -20.04 2.53
N LEU A 363 -4.70 -20.57 1.31
CA LEU A 363 -3.42 -20.94 0.71
C LEU A 363 -2.56 -19.72 0.38
N LEU A 364 -3.11 -18.51 0.33
CA LEU A 364 -2.39 -17.27 0.02
C LEU A 364 -1.54 -16.72 1.18
N LYS A 365 -1.66 -17.29 2.40
CA LYS A 365 -1.01 -16.82 3.64
C LYS A 365 -1.31 -15.35 4.05
N SER A 366 -2.25 -14.69 3.39
CA SER A 366 -2.92 -13.48 3.92
C SER A 366 -4.25 -13.85 4.58
N SER A 367 -4.61 -13.14 5.66
CA SER A 367 -5.91 -13.27 6.32
C SER A 367 -7.09 -12.83 5.44
N ASN A 368 -6.87 -11.98 4.45
CA ASN A 368 -7.90 -11.49 3.50
C ASN A 368 -7.61 -11.85 2.03
N GLY A 369 -6.47 -12.48 1.71
CA GLY A 369 -6.00 -12.67 0.33
C GLY A 369 -5.56 -11.37 -0.37
N ASP A 370 -5.16 -10.36 0.41
CA ASP A 370 -4.76 -9.00 0.00
C ASP A 370 -3.24 -8.79 -0.12
N SER A 371 -2.45 -9.85 0.08
CA SER A 371 -1.02 -9.92 -0.25
C SER A 371 -0.67 -11.39 -0.48
N TRP A 372 0.19 -11.65 -1.46
CA TRP A 372 0.69 -12.99 -1.80
C TRP A 372 2.21 -13.11 -1.54
N SER A 373 2.87 -12.05 -1.08
CA SER A 373 4.33 -11.95 -0.98
C SER A 373 4.97 -12.91 0.03
N ALA A 374 4.16 -13.54 0.91
CA ALA A 374 4.56 -14.65 1.76
C ALA A 374 5.16 -15.86 1.01
N TYR A 375 4.90 -15.96 -0.30
CA TYR A 375 5.43 -16.99 -1.19
C TYR A 375 6.49 -16.50 -2.18
N TYR A 376 6.99 -15.26 -2.03
CA TYR A 376 7.93 -14.67 -3.00
C TYR A 376 9.14 -15.58 -3.26
N GLU A 377 9.84 -16.03 -2.21
CA GLU A 377 11.05 -16.86 -2.36
C GLU A 377 10.79 -18.23 -3.00
N GLN A 378 9.61 -18.81 -2.82
CA GLN A 378 9.23 -20.12 -3.37
C GLN A 378 8.63 -20.05 -4.77
N THR A 379 8.33 -18.85 -5.27
CA THR A 379 7.62 -18.66 -6.54
C THR A 379 8.32 -17.68 -7.49
N LYS A 380 9.40 -17.03 -7.06
CA LYS A 380 10.11 -16.02 -7.87
C LYS A 380 10.54 -16.55 -9.24
N PRO A 381 10.39 -15.75 -10.31
CA PRO A 381 10.76 -16.10 -11.68
C PRO A 381 12.14 -16.76 -11.84
N PHE A 382 13.16 -16.21 -11.19
CA PHE A 382 14.56 -16.67 -11.30
C PHE A 382 15.19 -16.89 -9.91
N SER A 383 16.08 -17.88 -9.80
CA SER A 383 16.76 -18.21 -8.53
C SER A 383 18.20 -18.71 -8.71
N ASP A 384 18.88 -18.29 -9.78
CA ASP A 384 20.30 -18.60 -9.98
C ASP A 384 21.12 -18.07 -8.79
N GLU A 385 22.17 -18.80 -8.38
CA GLU A 385 23.01 -18.41 -7.25
C GLU A 385 23.73 -17.07 -7.51
N ALA A 386 24.17 -16.82 -8.75
CA ALA A 386 24.73 -15.54 -9.14
C ALA A 386 23.70 -14.40 -9.08
N LEU A 387 22.42 -14.70 -9.35
CA LEU A 387 21.33 -13.73 -9.25
C LEU A 387 20.93 -13.47 -7.79
N ALA A 388 20.93 -14.49 -6.93
CA ALA A 388 20.73 -14.32 -5.50
C ALA A 388 21.80 -13.39 -4.90
N VAL A 389 23.07 -13.59 -5.29
CA VAL A 389 24.17 -12.67 -4.95
C VAL A 389 23.97 -11.27 -5.53
N GLU A 390 23.39 -11.12 -6.73
CA GLU A 390 23.08 -9.82 -7.33
C GLU A 390 21.98 -9.05 -6.57
N GLU A 391 20.89 -9.73 -6.21
CA GLU A 391 19.79 -9.18 -5.40
C GLU A 391 20.27 -8.80 -3.99
N GLU A 392 20.97 -9.73 -3.32
CA GLU A 392 21.51 -9.50 -1.98
C GLU A 392 22.53 -8.35 -1.98
N ARG A 393 23.38 -8.24 -3.02
CA ARG A 393 24.32 -7.13 -3.20
C ARG A 393 23.62 -5.77 -3.16
N ILE A 394 22.48 -5.58 -3.81
CA ILE A 394 21.79 -4.28 -3.85
C ILE A 394 21.29 -3.88 -2.46
N SER A 395 20.58 -4.77 -1.74
CA SER A 395 20.07 -4.46 -0.40
C SER A 395 21.19 -4.40 0.65
N ASN A 396 22.22 -5.25 0.55
CA ASN A 396 23.42 -5.17 1.41
C ASN A 396 24.21 -3.89 1.16
N GLU A 397 24.39 -3.44 -0.09
CA GLU A 397 25.11 -2.20 -0.39
C GLU A 397 24.36 -0.98 0.14
N LEU A 398 23.03 -0.94 0.01
CA LEU A 398 22.19 0.10 0.61
C LEU A 398 22.36 0.16 2.13
N LEU A 399 22.36 -0.98 2.82
CA LEU A 399 22.59 -1.07 4.27
C LEU A 399 24.04 -0.73 4.67
N ASN A 400 25.03 -1.22 3.92
CA ASN A 400 26.45 -0.91 4.11
C ASN A 400 26.74 0.58 3.91
N SER A 401 26.10 1.23 2.93
CA SER A 401 26.16 2.68 2.73
C SER A 401 25.52 3.45 3.88
N PHE A 402 24.40 3.00 4.44
CA PHE A 402 23.84 3.59 5.65
C PHE A 402 24.84 3.51 6.82
N HIS A 403 25.52 2.38 7.02
CA HIS A 403 26.53 2.24 8.07
C HIS A 403 27.79 3.08 7.80
N ALA A 404 28.37 3.00 6.61
CA ALA A 404 29.59 3.72 6.22
C ALA A 404 29.42 5.25 6.23
N GLN A 405 28.22 5.75 5.91
CA GLN A 405 27.88 7.17 5.95
C GLN A 405 27.26 7.61 7.30
N ASN A 406 27.28 6.76 8.33
CA ASN A 406 26.73 7.03 9.67
C ASN A 406 25.27 7.54 9.66
N TYR A 407 24.42 6.93 8.83
CA TYR A 407 23.00 7.26 8.79
C TYR A 407 22.33 6.99 10.14
N THR A 408 21.69 8.02 10.67
CA THR A 408 20.57 7.86 11.59
C THR A 408 19.27 7.97 10.80
N VAL A 409 18.14 7.52 11.36
CA VAL A 409 16.84 7.75 10.73
C VAL A 409 16.61 9.25 10.52
N ARG A 410 17.03 10.11 11.45
CA ARG A 410 16.93 11.57 11.29
C ARG A 410 17.75 12.07 10.09
N LEU A 411 18.98 11.59 9.89
CA LEU A 411 19.80 11.91 8.71
C LEU A 411 19.17 11.38 7.40
N MET A 412 18.49 10.24 7.44
CA MET A 412 17.72 9.70 6.31
C MET A 412 16.63 10.69 5.88
N TYR A 413 15.78 11.18 6.79
CA TYR A 413 14.78 12.22 6.48
C TYR A 413 15.45 13.55 6.06
N THR A 414 16.63 13.90 6.60
CA THR A 414 17.40 15.07 6.13
C THR A 414 17.87 14.91 4.68
N LYS A 415 18.32 13.72 4.25
CA LYS A 415 18.66 13.42 2.85
C LYS A 415 17.43 13.51 1.93
N VAL A 416 16.27 12.99 2.35
CA VAL A 416 15.00 13.16 1.61
C VAL A 416 14.62 14.64 1.50
N TYR A 417 14.78 15.42 2.58
CA TYR A 417 14.56 16.86 2.55
C TYR A 417 15.48 17.58 1.56
N ARG A 418 16.77 17.22 1.48
CA ARG A 418 17.70 17.75 0.47
C ARG A 418 17.22 17.46 -0.96
N PHE A 419 16.72 16.25 -1.23
CA PHE A 419 16.12 15.91 -2.52
C PHE A 419 14.86 16.72 -2.82
N MET A 420 13.97 16.95 -1.85
CA MET A 420 12.81 17.84 -2.05
C MET A 420 13.24 19.31 -2.26
N LYS A 421 14.28 19.79 -1.57
CA LYS A 421 14.86 21.12 -1.82
C LYS A 421 15.41 21.26 -3.24
N TYR A 422 16.09 20.23 -3.74
CA TYR A 422 16.54 20.15 -5.14
C TYR A 422 15.39 20.27 -6.13
N LEU A 423 14.33 19.47 -5.93
CA LEU A 423 13.11 19.50 -6.73
C LEU A 423 12.36 20.84 -6.70
N GLY A 424 12.72 21.76 -5.79
CA GLY A 424 12.19 23.12 -5.73
C GLY A 424 11.18 23.39 -4.62
N PHE A 425 10.95 22.44 -3.71
CA PHE A 425 10.12 22.66 -2.52
C PHE A 425 10.71 23.71 -1.58
N GLU A 426 9.88 24.27 -0.71
CA GLU A 426 10.25 25.34 0.22
C GLU A 426 11.01 24.80 1.45
N LYS A 427 11.45 25.70 2.35
CA LYS A 427 12.27 25.30 3.52
C LYS A 427 11.36 24.72 4.61
N LEU A 428 11.70 23.54 5.15
CA LEU A 428 10.98 23.01 6.31
C LEU A 428 11.31 23.84 7.55
N PRO A 429 10.32 24.18 8.39
CA PRO A 429 10.53 25.01 9.57
C PRO A 429 11.28 24.23 10.67
N ARG A 430 11.98 24.95 11.54
CA ARG A 430 12.82 24.34 12.60
C ARG A 430 12.02 23.44 13.55
N SER A 431 10.75 23.78 13.79
CA SER A 431 9.76 22.97 14.53
C SER A 431 9.69 21.53 14.04
N PHE A 432 9.74 21.30 12.72
CA PHE A 432 9.71 19.96 12.15
C PHE A 432 10.85 19.09 12.69
N TRP A 433 12.07 19.63 12.78
CA TRP A 433 13.26 18.88 13.20
C TRP A 433 13.40 18.73 14.71
N THR A 434 12.78 19.61 15.51
CA THR A 434 12.79 19.54 16.98
C THR A 434 11.60 18.77 17.55
N ASN A 435 10.45 18.81 16.88
CA ASN A 435 9.19 18.30 17.41
C ASN A 435 8.82 16.91 16.86
N SER A 436 9.41 16.48 15.74
CA SER A 436 9.17 15.15 15.16
C SER A 436 9.84 14.02 15.94
N VAL A 437 9.26 12.82 15.88
CA VAL A 437 9.83 11.59 16.44
C VAL A 437 10.32 10.69 15.31
N PHE A 438 11.64 10.54 15.21
CA PHE A 438 12.32 9.71 14.19
C PHE A 438 12.75 8.32 14.69
N LYS A 439 12.68 8.05 16.00
CA LYS A 439 13.01 6.75 16.62
C LYS A 439 12.07 6.48 17.79
N ARG A 440 11.77 5.21 18.12
CA ARG A 440 10.96 4.88 19.30
C ARG A 440 11.63 5.42 20.57
N ASN A 441 10.91 6.24 21.34
CA ASN A 441 11.28 6.54 22.71
C ASN A 441 10.88 5.34 23.58
N TRP A 442 11.83 4.74 24.30
CA TRP A 442 11.56 3.58 25.17
C TRP A 442 11.12 3.98 26.59
N ALA A 443 11.22 5.26 26.96
CA ALA A 443 10.76 5.78 28.25
C ALA A 443 9.27 6.22 28.25
N LYS A 444 8.59 6.16 27.09
CA LYS A 444 7.15 6.45 26.94
C LYS A 444 6.51 5.35 26.09
N GLU A 445 5.28 4.94 26.38
CA GLU A 445 4.60 3.98 25.50
C GLU A 445 4.20 4.68 24.20
N MET A 446 4.62 4.14 23.07
CA MET A 446 4.53 4.82 21.77
C MET A 446 3.73 3.99 20.77
N ILE A 447 2.75 4.64 20.12
CA ILE A 447 2.02 4.04 19.01
C ILE A 447 2.87 4.21 17.75
N CYS A 448 3.68 3.20 17.47
CA CYS A 448 4.57 3.19 16.31
C CYS A 448 3.79 3.16 15.00
N ASN A 449 2.85 2.21 14.87
CA ASN A 449 2.18 1.92 13.60
C ASN A 449 0.76 2.53 13.55
N PRO A 450 0.36 3.16 12.43
CA PRO A 450 1.20 3.48 11.27
C PRO A 450 2.16 4.66 11.54
N ALA A 451 3.30 4.61 10.85
CA ALA A 451 4.18 5.74 10.63
C ALA A 451 3.38 6.89 9.97
N THR A 452 3.37 8.10 10.57
CA THR A 452 2.37 9.14 10.22
C THR A 452 2.96 10.55 10.15
N ALA A 453 2.54 11.31 9.13
CA ALA A 453 2.73 12.75 9.00
C ALA A 453 1.57 13.53 9.66
N TYR A 454 1.92 14.61 10.36
CA TYR A 454 1.06 15.44 11.21
C TYR A 454 1.18 16.92 10.85
N ASP A 455 0.04 17.57 10.66
CA ASP A 455 -0.10 19.02 10.69
C ASP A 455 -0.70 19.37 12.05
N MET A 456 -0.07 20.29 12.79
CA MET A 456 -0.54 20.68 14.12
C MET A 456 -1.63 21.76 14.08
N MET A 457 -2.05 22.22 12.89
CA MET A 457 -3.16 23.15 12.65
C MET A 457 -3.06 24.47 13.45
N ASN A 458 -1.84 24.89 13.80
CA ASN A 458 -1.60 26.04 14.67
C ASN A 458 -1.53 27.40 13.94
N GLY A 459 -1.52 27.41 12.60
CA GLY A 459 -1.33 28.61 11.78
C GLY A 459 0.08 29.21 11.85
N GLN A 460 1.07 28.40 12.24
CA GLN A 460 2.50 28.76 12.34
C GLN A 460 3.39 27.61 11.84
N ASP A 461 2.94 26.91 10.80
CA ASP A 461 3.67 25.88 10.04
C ASP A 461 4.30 24.74 10.89
N ASP A 462 3.70 24.36 12.01
CA ASP A 462 4.19 23.24 12.83
C ASP A 462 3.75 21.89 12.23
N TYR A 463 4.56 21.41 11.27
CA TYR A 463 4.47 20.08 10.68
C TYR A 463 5.40 19.11 11.39
N ARG A 464 4.96 17.86 11.59
CA ARG A 464 5.69 16.82 12.34
C ARG A 464 5.56 15.45 11.69
N ILE A 465 6.54 14.57 11.94
CA ILE A 465 6.49 13.15 11.59
C ILE A 465 6.62 12.30 12.84
N LYS A 466 5.84 11.21 12.94
CA LYS A 466 5.91 10.20 13.99
C LYS A 466 6.22 8.82 13.39
N VAL A 467 7.48 8.42 13.46
CA VAL A 467 7.96 7.06 13.12
C VAL A 467 8.74 6.43 14.27
N CYS A 468 8.68 5.10 14.34
CA CYS A 468 9.58 4.30 15.17
C CYS A 468 10.66 3.67 14.28
N GLY A 469 11.28 4.49 13.43
CA GLY A 469 12.07 4.01 12.30
C GLY A 469 13.30 3.20 12.68
N GLN A 470 13.69 2.31 11.77
CA GLN A 470 14.89 1.47 11.86
C GLN A 470 15.61 1.52 10.50
N LEU A 471 16.94 1.56 10.51
CA LEU A 471 17.74 1.64 9.29
C LEU A 471 17.47 0.42 8.40
N SER A 472 16.80 0.64 7.28
CA SER A 472 16.30 -0.39 6.38
C SER A 472 15.87 0.25 5.05
N GLU A 473 15.81 -0.56 3.99
CA GLU A 473 15.23 -0.15 2.71
C GLU A 473 13.77 0.30 2.86
N GLN A 474 13.00 -0.36 3.73
CA GLN A 474 11.58 -0.05 3.95
C GLN A 474 11.37 1.29 4.67
N GLU A 475 12.20 1.64 5.67
CA GLU A 475 12.16 3.01 6.25
C GLU A 475 12.66 4.05 5.24
N PHE A 476 13.62 3.71 4.37
CA PHE A 476 14.06 4.60 3.30
C PHE A 476 12.90 4.93 2.34
N ILE A 477 12.18 3.93 1.84
CA ILE A 477 10.97 4.11 1.01
C ILE A 477 9.89 4.88 1.79
N GLN A 478 9.63 4.51 3.04
CA GLN A 478 8.61 5.15 3.88
C GLN A 478 8.93 6.63 4.21
N SER A 479 10.21 7.00 4.31
CA SER A 479 10.60 8.39 4.55
C SER A 479 10.25 9.30 3.37
N HIS A 480 10.48 8.85 2.13
CA HIS A 480 10.01 9.52 0.91
C HIS A 480 8.48 9.60 0.88
N ARG A 481 7.81 8.49 1.19
CA ARG A 481 6.35 8.42 1.26
C ARG A 481 5.77 9.45 2.23
N LEU A 482 6.32 9.58 3.43
CA LEU A 482 5.82 10.49 4.47
C LEU A 482 6.14 11.95 4.20
N MET A 483 7.34 12.25 3.69
CA MET A 483 7.74 13.60 3.32
C MET A 483 6.82 14.18 2.21
N ALA A 484 6.42 13.35 1.24
CA ALA A 484 5.44 13.72 0.23
C ALA A 484 3.97 13.56 0.68
N LYS A 485 3.68 12.91 1.83
CA LYS A 485 2.30 12.64 2.30
C LYS A 485 1.53 13.88 2.74
N PHE A 486 2.23 14.96 3.09
CA PHE A 486 1.63 16.28 3.33
C PHE A 486 0.92 16.84 2.10
N LEU A 487 1.31 16.39 0.90
CA LEU A 487 0.92 16.94 -0.39
C LEU A 487 -0.26 16.16 -0.98
N SER A 488 -0.09 14.85 -1.21
CA SER A 488 -1.19 13.95 -1.59
C SER A 488 -0.84 12.46 -1.39
N SER A 489 -1.85 11.58 -1.40
CA SER A 489 -1.62 10.12 -1.37
C SER A 489 -0.91 9.60 -2.63
N ALA A 490 -1.24 10.12 -3.81
CA ALA A 490 -0.70 9.65 -5.08
C ALA A 490 0.74 10.14 -5.31
N LEU A 491 1.05 11.39 -4.94
CA LEU A 491 2.43 11.91 -5.01
C LEU A 491 3.34 11.19 -4.00
N ALA A 492 2.84 10.89 -2.79
CA ALA A 492 3.53 10.01 -1.85
C ALA A 492 3.80 8.61 -2.42
N GLY A 493 2.89 8.07 -3.23
CA GLY A 493 3.10 6.84 -4.00
C GLY A 493 4.24 6.97 -5.00
N ALA A 494 4.22 8.00 -5.86
CA ALA A 494 5.25 8.23 -6.87
C ALA A 494 6.65 8.39 -6.24
N PHE A 495 6.75 9.15 -5.14
CA PHE A 495 7.99 9.30 -4.35
C PHE A 495 8.44 7.99 -3.69
N SER A 496 7.53 7.07 -3.37
CA SER A 496 7.88 5.73 -2.87
C SER A 496 8.52 4.85 -3.95
N VAL A 497 8.10 5.01 -5.22
CA VAL A 497 8.68 4.30 -6.37
C VAL A 497 10.05 4.90 -6.73
N ILE A 498 10.17 6.24 -6.76
CA ILE A 498 11.46 6.93 -7.00
C ILE A 498 12.52 6.52 -5.97
N ALA A 499 12.13 6.28 -4.71
CA ALA A 499 13.05 5.78 -3.67
C ALA A 499 13.70 4.41 -3.97
N ARG A 500 13.15 3.63 -4.92
CA ARG A 500 13.68 2.31 -5.37
C ARG A 500 14.50 2.39 -6.66
N ASN A 501 14.58 3.56 -7.30
CA ASN A 501 15.34 3.76 -8.54
C ASN A 501 16.85 3.78 -8.27
N LEU A 502 17.62 2.98 -9.03
CA LEU A 502 19.07 2.99 -8.99
C LEU A 502 19.69 4.35 -9.36
N ASP A 503 19.18 5.09 -10.34
CA ASP A 503 19.75 6.40 -10.71
C ASP A 503 19.55 7.44 -9.60
N TYR A 504 18.42 7.39 -8.89
CA TYR A 504 18.23 8.17 -7.68
C TYR A 504 19.23 7.75 -6.59
N LEU A 505 19.31 6.45 -6.27
CA LEU A 505 20.23 5.91 -5.25
C LEU A 505 21.72 6.18 -5.56
N ARG A 506 22.11 6.20 -6.84
CA ARG A 506 23.43 6.60 -7.35
C ARG A 506 23.67 8.11 -7.14
N SER A 507 22.70 8.96 -7.49
CA SER A 507 22.83 10.43 -7.36
C SER A 507 23.09 10.90 -5.92
N ILE A 508 22.50 10.20 -4.93
CA ILE A 508 22.69 10.44 -3.49
C ILE A 508 23.77 9.54 -2.85
N LYS A 509 24.54 8.80 -3.68
CA LYS A 509 25.69 7.98 -3.30
C LYS A 509 25.36 6.87 -2.27
N ILE A 510 24.15 6.32 -2.28
CA ILE A 510 23.80 5.13 -1.48
C ILE A 510 24.17 3.84 -2.23
N VAL A 511 24.11 3.87 -3.56
CA VAL A 511 24.53 2.75 -4.44
C VAL A 511 25.60 3.25 -5.41
N ASN A 512 26.60 2.41 -5.66
CA ASN A 512 27.75 2.67 -6.52
C ASN A 512 27.32 2.78 -8.00
N GLU A 513 27.98 3.67 -8.74
CA GLU A 513 27.75 3.90 -10.17
C GLU A 513 27.93 2.62 -11.02
N LYS A 514 28.70 1.64 -10.54
CA LYS A 514 28.91 0.33 -11.19
C LYS A 514 27.85 -0.73 -10.90
N VAL A 515 26.89 -0.46 -10.00
CA VAL A 515 25.85 -1.45 -9.64
C VAL A 515 24.71 -1.33 -10.64
N GLU A 516 24.68 -2.25 -11.59
CA GLU A 516 23.57 -2.48 -12.50
C GLU A 516 22.64 -3.57 -11.97
N ARG A 517 21.43 -3.65 -12.55
CA ARG A 517 20.43 -4.68 -12.27
C ARG A 517 20.15 -5.45 -13.56
N SER A 518 20.30 -6.78 -13.53
CA SER A 518 19.97 -7.65 -14.64
C SER A 518 18.47 -7.67 -14.92
N GLU A 519 18.09 -8.11 -16.13
CA GLU A 519 16.68 -8.27 -16.52
C GLU A 519 15.96 -9.27 -15.59
N SER A 520 16.63 -10.34 -15.18
CA SER A 520 16.10 -11.31 -14.22
C SER A 520 15.87 -10.71 -12.82
N ALA A 521 16.79 -9.88 -12.31
CA ALA A 521 16.62 -9.21 -11.01
C ALA A 521 15.51 -8.13 -11.08
N GLU A 522 15.35 -7.46 -12.22
CA GLU A 522 14.25 -6.53 -12.46
C GLU A 522 12.89 -7.23 -12.53
N ILE A 523 12.79 -8.38 -13.21
CA ILE A 523 11.58 -9.20 -13.26
C ILE A 523 11.24 -9.76 -11.87
N ASN A 524 12.22 -10.26 -11.11
CA ASN A 524 12.02 -10.70 -9.73
C ASN A 524 11.54 -9.56 -8.82
N ARG A 525 12.14 -8.36 -8.91
CA ARG A 525 11.70 -7.17 -8.16
C ARG A 525 10.27 -6.77 -8.50
N LEU A 526 9.95 -6.65 -9.79
CA LEU A 526 8.60 -6.31 -10.24
C LEU A 526 7.58 -7.37 -9.80
N TYR A 527 7.96 -8.65 -9.83
CA TYR A 527 7.13 -9.76 -9.33
C TYR A 527 6.84 -9.63 -7.84
N LYS A 528 7.86 -9.32 -7.02
CA LYS A 528 7.70 -9.03 -5.59
C LYS A 528 6.73 -7.88 -5.36
N GLU A 529 6.90 -6.76 -6.06
CA GLU A 529 6.02 -5.60 -5.99
C GLU A 529 4.59 -5.91 -6.42
N ALA A 530 4.42 -6.81 -7.40
CA ALA A 530 3.11 -7.26 -7.83
C ALA A 530 2.39 -8.10 -6.77
N LEU A 531 3.10 -9.06 -6.14
CA LEU A 531 2.59 -9.87 -5.03
C LEU A 531 2.36 -9.07 -3.74
N GLU A 532 3.12 -8.00 -3.52
CA GLU A 532 2.99 -7.11 -2.37
C GLU A 532 1.82 -6.13 -2.53
N ASP A 533 1.76 -5.35 -3.62
CA ASP A 533 0.84 -4.21 -3.75
C ASP A 533 -0.17 -4.30 -4.92
N PHE A 534 0.20 -4.82 -6.10
CA PHE A 534 -0.72 -4.84 -7.25
C PHE A 534 -1.95 -5.74 -7.02
N VAL A 535 -1.77 -6.90 -6.39
CA VAL A 535 -2.86 -7.87 -6.08
C VAL A 535 -3.94 -7.31 -5.15
N LYS A 536 -3.71 -6.17 -4.49
CA LYS A 536 -4.70 -5.46 -3.67
C LYS A 536 -5.80 -4.79 -4.50
N LEU A 537 -5.52 -4.45 -5.76
CA LEU A 537 -6.44 -3.61 -6.56
C LEU A 537 -7.83 -4.25 -6.74
N PRO A 538 -7.97 -5.53 -7.16
CA PRO A 538 -9.31 -6.10 -7.32
C PRO A 538 -10.01 -6.38 -5.98
N PHE A 539 -9.26 -6.60 -4.88
CA PHE A 539 -9.84 -6.68 -3.54
C PHE A 539 -10.53 -5.37 -3.13
N ALA A 540 -9.87 -4.23 -3.36
CA ALA A 540 -10.44 -2.92 -3.05
C ALA A 540 -11.70 -2.61 -3.90
N VAL A 541 -11.70 -3.02 -5.18
CA VAL A 541 -12.88 -2.93 -6.07
C VAL A 541 -14.02 -3.81 -5.56
N VAL A 542 -13.76 -5.05 -5.13
CA VAL A 542 -14.78 -5.93 -4.51
C VAL A 542 -15.34 -5.32 -3.21
N ALA A 543 -14.47 -4.78 -2.36
CA ALA A 543 -14.85 -4.21 -1.07
C ALA A 543 -15.86 -3.06 -1.18
N ASP A 544 -15.66 -2.13 -2.12
CA ASP A 544 -16.61 -1.03 -2.31
C ASP A 544 -17.84 -1.44 -3.12
N LYS A 545 -17.72 -2.32 -4.14
CA LYS A 545 -18.91 -2.85 -4.85
C LYS A 545 -19.88 -3.59 -3.93
N TRP A 546 -19.35 -4.47 -3.07
CA TRP A 546 -20.16 -5.16 -2.06
C TRP A 546 -20.80 -4.16 -1.09
N ARG A 547 -20.02 -3.20 -0.55
CA ARG A 547 -20.55 -2.21 0.39
C ARG A 547 -21.61 -1.29 -0.23
N TYR A 548 -21.46 -0.88 -1.49
CA TYR A 548 -22.49 -0.08 -2.17
C TYR A 548 -23.81 -0.85 -2.34
N ALA A 549 -23.76 -2.15 -2.61
CA ALA A 549 -24.94 -3.01 -2.66
C ALA A 549 -25.58 -3.25 -1.27
N VAL A 550 -24.79 -3.24 -0.20
CA VAL A 550 -25.30 -3.26 1.19
C VAL A 550 -25.92 -1.92 1.58
N PHE A 551 -25.25 -0.80 1.28
CA PHE A 551 -25.72 0.54 1.65
C PHE A 551 -26.95 0.97 0.86
N ASN A 552 -27.06 0.65 -0.43
CA ASN A 552 -28.27 0.94 -1.22
C ASN A 552 -29.44 -0.02 -0.93
N GLU A 553 -29.33 -0.88 0.08
CA GLU A 553 -30.35 -1.83 0.55
C GLU A 553 -30.75 -2.91 -0.51
N SER A 554 -30.01 -3.05 -1.62
CA SER A 554 -30.24 -4.10 -2.63
C SER A 554 -29.74 -5.49 -2.20
N LEU A 555 -28.74 -5.57 -1.32
CA LEU A 555 -28.19 -6.82 -0.81
C LEU A 555 -28.57 -7.08 0.65
N SER A 556 -29.47 -8.05 0.87
CA SER A 556 -29.96 -8.43 2.19
C SER A 556 -28.89 -9.12 3.06
N PRO A 557 -28.97 -9.02 4.41
CA PRO A 557 -28.03 -9.69 5.33
C PRO A 557 -27.98 -11.22 5.23
N SER A 558 -28.97 -11.87 4.63
CA SER A 558 -28.90 -13.31 4.30
C SER A 558 -27.92 -13.60 3.16
N ASN A 559 -27.81 -12.68 2.20
CA ASN A 559 -27.10 -12.88 0.94
C ASN A 559 -25.67 -12.29 0.97
N TRP A 560 -25.33 -11.54 2.03
CA TRP A 560 -24.03 -10.90 2.25
C TRP A 560 -22.81 -11.77 1.91
N SER A 561 -22.73 -12.99 2.44
CA SER A 561 -21.61 -13.89 2.17
C SER A 561 -21.62 -14.45 0.74
N MET A 562 -22.80 -14.78 0.20
CA MET A 562 -22.95 -15.30 -1.16
C MET A 562 -22.45 -14.29 -2.20
N GLU A 563 -22.90 -13.03 -2.12
CA GLU A 563 -22.48 -11.99 -3.05
C GLU A 563 -21.02 -11.57 -2.82
N TRP A 564 -20.55 -11.59 -1.56
CA TRP A 564 -19.12 -11.40 -1.27
C TRP A 564 -18.27 -12.43 -2.02
N TRP A 565 -18.55 -13.72 -1.86
CA TRP A 565 -17.78 -14.77 -2.52
C TRP A 565 -17.93 -14.79 -4.05
N SER A 566 -19.13 -14.46 -4.56
CA SER A 566 -19.37 -14.22 -6.00
C SER A 566 -18.45 -13.11 -6.55
N LEU A 567 -18.38 -11.96 -5.88
CA LEU A 567 -17.51 -10.85 -6.28
C LEU A 567 -16.02 -11.21 -6.12
N ARG A 568 -15.62 -11.85 -5.01
CA ARG A 568 -14.25 -12.36 -4.79
C ARG A 568 -13.81 -13.29 -5.92
N GLN A 569 -14.64 -14.25 -6.30
CA GLN A 569 -14.34 -15.18 -7.39
C GLN A 569 -14.30 -14.46 -8.74
N LYS A 570 -15.29 -13.59 -9.04
CA LYS A 570 -15.38 -12.86 -10.31
C LYS A 570 -14.23 -11.88 -10.57
N TYR A 571 -13.76 -11.16 -9.55
CA TYR A 571 -12.75 -10.10 -9.71
C TYR A 571 -11.33 -10.50 -9.29
N GLN A 572 -11.17 -11.38 -8.30
CA GLN A 572 -9.85 -11.83 -7.82
C GLN A 572 -9.48 -13.26 -8.24
N GLY A 573 -10.44 -14.10 -8.66
CA GLY A 573 -10.18 -15.53 -8.83
C GLY A 573 -9.82 -16.20 -7.52
N ILE A 574 -10.45 -15.78 -6.42
CA ILE A 574 -10.24 -16.32 -5.07
C ILE A 574 -11.57 -16.81 -4.50
N ILE A 575 -11.57 -18.00 -3.91
CA ILE A 575 -12.75 -18.66 -3.36
C ILE A 575 -12.58 -18.97 -1.86
N ALA A 576 -13.69 -19.22 -1.16
CA ALA A 576 -13.69 -19.75 0.20
C ALA A 576 -13.06 -21.16 0.24
N PRO A 577 -12.45 -21.58 1.35
CA PRO A 577 -11.94 -22.95 1.45
C PRO A 577 -13.11 -23.93 1.51
N SER A 578 -13.15 -24.92 0.61
CA SER A 578 -14.23 -25.92 0.55
C SER A 578 -14.35 -26.81 1.81
N MET A 579 -13.31 -26.82 2.65
CA MET A 579 -13.25 -27.54 3.93
C MET A 579 -13.52 -26.66 5.16
N ALA A 580 -13.72 -25.34 5.01
CA ALA A 580 -13.97 -24.46 6.16
C ALA A 580 -15.39 -24.64 6.73
N ASP A 581 -15.56 -24.35 8.03
CA ASP A 581 -16.89 -24.25 8.66
C ASP A 581 -17.77 -23.23 7.88
N PRO A 582 -18.99 -23.61 7.42
CA PRO A 582 -19.89 -22.69 6.73
C PRO A 582 -20.18 -21.38 7.48
N LYS A 583 -20.09 -21.35 8.81
CA LYS A 583 -20.21 -20.12 9.63
C LYS A 583 -19.01 -19.19 9.49
N ALA A 584 -17.81 -19.74 9.26
CA ALA A 584 -16.62 -18.95 8.94
C ALA A 584 -16.78 -18.27 7.57
N ILE A 585 -17.35 -19.00 6.61
CA ILE A 585 -17.69 -18.50 5.27
C ILE A 585 -18.80 -17.45 5.36
N GLU A 586 -19.86 -17.67 6.15
CA GLU A 586 -20.95 -16.70 6.37
C GLU A 586 -20.45 -15.38 6.99
N SER A 587 -19.44 -15.47 7.86
CA SER A 587 -18.89 -14.33 8.60
C SER A 587 -17.78 -13.56 7.89
N ASP A 588 -17.20 -14.10 6.81
CA ASP A 588 -16.01 -13.53 6.15
C ASP A 588 -16.10 -12.02 5.80
N PRO A 589 -17.17 -11.51 5.14
CA PRO A 589 -17.23 -10.09 4.79
C PRO A 589 -17.22 -9.16 6.02
N THR A 590 -17.84 -9.57 7.13
CA THR A 590 -17.83 -8.75 8.37
C THR A 590 -16.60 -9.01 9.24
N ALA A 591 -15.95 -10.17 9.14
CA ALA A 591 -14.65 -10.46 9.79
C ALA A 591 -13.44 -9.86 9.03
N THR A 592 -13.67 -9.24 7.87
CA THR A 592 -12.66 -8.52 7.07
C THR A 592 -12.46 -7.09 7.59
N PRO A 593 -11.26 -6.69 8.06
CA PRO A 593 -11.04 -5.39 8.69
C PRO A 593 -11.40 -4.17 7.83
N LEU A 594 -11.11 -4.23 6.52
CA LEU A 594 -11.40 -3.13 5.58
C LEU A 594 -12.90 -2.80 5.52
N ILE A 595 -13.77 -3.80 5.71
CA ILE A 595 -15.22 -3.67 5.59
C ILE A 595 -15.82 -3.06 6.85
N SER A 596 -15.60 -3.70 8.00
CA SER A 596 -16.31 -3.43 9.27
C SER A 596 -15.49 -2.60 10.27
N GLN A 597 -14.21 -2.93 10.47
CA GLN A 597 -13.35 -2.23 11.43
C GLN A 597 -12.94 -0.84 10.92
N GLN A 598 -12.55 -0.74 9.65
CA GLN A 598 -12.12 0.51 9.03
C GLN A 598 -13.30 1.37 8.55
N HIS A 599 -14.41 0.73 8.12
CA HIS A 599 -15.66 1.33 7.64
C HIS A 599 -15.46 2.60 6.79
N ALA A 600 -14.58 2.52 5.78
CA ALA A 600 -14.18 3.64 4.94
C ALA A 600 -13.95 3.23 3.47
N PRO A 601 -14.14 4.15 2.49
CA PRO A 601 -14.03 3.83 1.06
C PRO A 601 -12.67 3.26 0.65
N ALA A 602 -12.67 2.09 0.01
CA ALA A 602 -11.47 1.46 -0.54
C ALA A 602 -11.06 2.07 -1.91
N ALA A 603 -12.02 2.62 -2.65
CA ALA A 603 -11.82 3.28 -3.93
C ALA A 603 -10.79 4.42 -3.88
N ARG A 604 -10.71 5.13 -2.75
CA ARG A 604 -9.72 6.19 -2.48
C ARG A 604 -8.28 5.70 -2.68
N ASP A 605 -7.95 4.56 -2.08
CA ASP A 605 -6.60 4.02 -2.12
C ASP A 605 -6.33 3.29 -3.45
N THR A 606 -7.37 2.72 -4.07
CA THR A 606 -7.34 2.24 -5.47
C THR A 606 -6.95 3.36 -6.44
N MET A 607 -7.67 4.49 -6.41
CA MET A 607 -7.37 5.65 -7.27
C MET A 607 -5.99 6.22 -6.97
N ALA A 608 -5.58 6.32 -5.71
CA ALA A 608 -4.25 6.80 -5.36
C ALA A 608 -3.12 5.89 -5.90
N TYR A 609 -3.33 4.56 -5.93
CA TYR A 609 -2.36 3.59 -6.44
C TYR A 609 -2.29 3.55 -7.98
N ILE A 610 -3.35 3.92 -8.71
CA ILE A 610 -3.23 4.14 -10.17
C ILE A 610 -2.60 5.52 -10.45
N ALA A 611 -3.13 6.56 -9.81
CA ALA A 611 -2.69 7.94 -10.00
C ALA A 611 -1.21 8.16 -9.71
N GLN A 612 -0.59 7.40 -8.78
CA GLN A 612 0.86 7.48 -8.54
C GLN A 612 1.68 7.14 -9.79
N PHE A 613 1.23 6.25 -10.68
CA PHE A 613 1.95 5.93 -11.91
C PHE A 613 1.70 6.96 -13.02
N GLN A 614 0.51 7.57 -13.08
CA GLN A 614 0.26 8.73 -13.95
C GLN A 614 1.12 9.93 -13.54
N ILE A 615 1.30 10.17 -12.24
CA ILE A 615 2.25 11.15 -11.69
C ILE A 615 3.70 10.73 -11.97
N LEU A 616 4.04 9.44 -11.82
CA LEU A 616 5.37 8.94 -12.16
C LEU A 616 5.71 9.17 -13.64
N LYS A 617 4.76 9.05 -14.58
CA LYS A 617 4.98 9.35 -16.00
C LYS A 617 5.12 10.84 -16.32
N LYS A 618 4.59 11.72 -15.47
CA LYS A 618 4.89 13.17 -15.52
C LYS A 618 6.31 13.47 -15.05
N LEU A 619 6.80 12.74 -14.04
CA LEU A 619 8.13 12.89 -13.44
C LEU A 619 9.24 12.18 -14.24
N CYS A 620 8.92 11.04 -14.86
CA CYS A 620 9.84 10.17 -15.58
C CYS A 620 9.35 9.94 -17.01
N LYS A 621 10.09 10.50 -17.98
CA LYS A 621 9.74 10.44 -19.41
C LYS A 621 10.07 9.08 -20.03
N ASP A 622 11.20 8.49 -19.61
CA ASP A 622 11.75 7.23 -20.11
C ASP A 622 11.06 5.96 -19.52
N LYS A 623 11.74 4.81 -19.58
CA LYS A 623 11.24 3.50 -19.11
C LYS A 623 10.89 3.51 -17.62
N LEU A 624 9.60 3.55 -17.30
CA LEU A 624 9.13 3.70 -15.92
C LEU A 624 9.64 2.65 -14.93
N SER A 625 9.81 1.39 -15.33
CA SER A 625 10.26 0.33 -14.41
C SER A 625 11.68 0.60 -13.89
N GLN A 626 12.56 1.07 -14.78
CA GLN A 626 13.95 1.43 -14.49
C GLN A 626 14.00 2.74 -13.70
N GLY A 627 13.09 3.67 -13.98
CA GLY A 627 12.88 4.92 -13.24
C GLY A 627 13.61 6.12 -13.83
N CYS A 628 13.61 7.24 -13.09
CA CYS A 628 14.35 8.45 -13.44
C CYS A 628 14.80 9.22 -12.19
N LEU A 629 15.70 10.19 -12.37
CA LEU A 629 15.91 11.28 -11.43
C LEU A 629 15.11 12.51 -11.93
N PRO A 630 13.92 12.82 -11.38
CA PRO A 630 13.16 13.98 -11.81
C PRO A 630 13.84 15.28 -11.38
N ASP A 631 13.55 16.39 -12.05
CA ASP A 631 14.04 17.72 -11.66
C ASP A 631 12.91 18.73 -11.37
N LYS A 632 13.31 19.99 -11.21
CA LYS A 632 12.44 21.11 -10.82
C LYS A 632 11.48 21.54 -11.94
N GLU A 633 11.78 21.24 -13.19
CA GLU A 633 10.92 21.54 -14.35
C GLU A 633 9.72 20.59 -14.43
N GLU A 634 9.90 19.26 -14.27
CA GLU A 634 8.76 18.32 -14.18
C GLU A 634 7.83 18.67 -13.00
N MET A 635 8.44 19.12 -11.89
CA MET A 635 7.73 19.49 -10.67
C MET A 635 6.93 20.79 -10.76
N LYS A 636 7.04 21.58 -11.84
CA LYS A 636 6.37 22.88 -11.99
C LYS A 636 4.85 22.79 -11.84
N ASP A 637 4.20 21.93 -12.62
CA ASP A 637 2.73 21.80 -12.61
C ASP A 637 2.22 21.18 -11.31
N ILE A 638 3.02 20.29 -10.71
CA ILE A 638 2.76 19.67 -9.41
C ILE A 638 2.79 20.72 -8.30
N HIS A 639 3.78 21.62 -8.28
CA HIS A 639 3.82 22.72 -7.30
C HIS A 639 2.62 23.65 -7.39
N ASP A 640 2.19 24.03 -8.60
CA ASP A 640 1.02 24.89 -8.77
C ASP A 640 -0.28 24.22 -8.33
N ALA A 641 -0.45 22.93 -8.65
CA ALA A 641 -1.60 22.15 -8.18
C ALA A 641 -1.62 22.03 -6.64
N ILE A 642 -0.45 21.75 -6.02
CA ILE A 642 -0.29 21.71 -4.56
C ILE A 642 -0.64 23.07 -3.92
N ARG A 643 -0.13 24.18 -4.47
CA ARG A 643 -0.43 25.55 -3.98
C ARG A 643 -1.91 25.91 -4.06
N SER A 644 -2.64 25.28 -4.98
CA SER A 644 -4.08 25.51 -5.14
C SER A 644 -4.90 24.78 -4.06
N GLY A 645 -4.41 23.65 -3.52
CA GLY A 645 -5.11 22.88 -2.49
C GLY A 645 -6.56 22.54 -2.88
N GLY A 646 -7.51 22.75 -1.97
CA GLY A 646 -8.94 22.61 -2.23
C GLY A 646 -9.60 23.75 -3.05
N SER A 647 -8.86 24.83 -3.39
CA SER A 647 -9.47 25.98 -4.11
C SER A 647 -9.78 25.72 -5.59
N ILE A 648 -9.35 24.58 -6.13
CA ILE A 648 -9.70 24.07 -7.47
C ILE A 648 -10.21 22.64 -7.34
N SER A 649 -10.99 22.15 -8.31
CA SER A 649 -11.47 20.76 -8.20
C SER A 649 -10.33 19.78 -8.38
N TRP A 650 -10.46 18.59 -7.77
CA TRP A 650 -9.44 17.55 -7.86
C TRP A 650 -9.17 17.13 -9.32
N LEU A 651 -10.17 17.22 -10.21
CA LEU A 651 -10.03 16.94 -11.65
C LEU A 651 -9.14 17.97 -12.35
N ASP A 652 -9.20 19.25 -11.95
CA ASP A 652 -8.41 20.32 -12.57
C ASP A 652 -6.95 20.25 -12.09
N ALA A 653 -6.76 19.95 -10.81
CA ALA A 653 -5.44 19.64 -10.25
C ALA A 653 -4.81 18.41 -10.93
N PHE A 654 -5.62 17.37 -11.17
CA PHE A 654 -5.16 16.12 -11.78
C PHE A 654 -4.87 16.26 -13.28
N GLU A 655 -5.71 16.99 -14.02
CA GLU A 655 -5.47 17.35 -15.42
C GLU A 655 -4.22 18.21 -15.57
N LYS A 656 -4.02 19.21 -14.70
CA LYS A 656 -2.81 20.04 -14.73
C LYS A 656 -1.53 19.23 -14.50
N ILE A 657 -1.56 18.23 -13.61
CA ILE A 657 -0.40 17.37 -13.36
C ILE A 657 -0.18 16.38 -14.50
N THR A 658 -1.22 15.63 -14.90
CA THR A 658 -1.08 14.42 -15.75
C THR A 658 -1.44 14.62 -17.22
N GLY A 659 -2.10 15.73 -17.58
CA GLY A 659 -2.69 15.95 -18.89
C GLY A 659 -4.03 15.24 -19.13
N ASN A 660 -4.61 14.59 -18.12
CA ASN A 660 -5.86 13.82 -18.24
C ASN A 660 -6.78 14.03 -17.02
N ARG A 661 -8.11 14.00 -17.23
CA ARG A 661 -9.12 14.00 -16.16
C ARG A 661 -9.50 12.60 -15.67
N HIS A 662 -9.13 11.56 -16.42
CA HIS A 662 -9.44 10.17 -16.11
C HIS A 662 -8.30 9.44 -15.40
N ILE A 663 -8.67 8.55 -14.48
CA ILE A 663 -7.75 7.60 -13.87
C ILE A 663 -7.43 6.52 -14.92
N ASP A 664 -6.16 6.31 -15.20
CA ASP A 664 -5.68 5.43 -16.29
C ASP A 664 -4.56 4.52 -15.79
N ALA A 665 -4.75 3.21 -15.94
CA ALA A 665 -3.75 2.21 -15.60
C ALA A 665 -2.65 2.05 -16.68
N GLY A 666 -2.71 2.74 -17.82
CA GLY A 666 -1.68 2.72 -18.86
C GLY A 666 -0.25 2.86 -18.31
N PRO A 667 0.08 3.92 -17.56
CA PRO A 667 1.41 4.09 -16.93
C PRO A 667 1.77 3.02 -15.88
N LEU A 668 0.80 2.40 -15.21
CA LEU A 668 1.04 1.26 -14.33
C LEU A 668 1.46 0.03 -15.15
N LEU A 669 0.77 -0.22 -16.27
CA LEU A 669 1.07 -1.32 -17.18
C LEU A 669 2.40 -1.09 -17.93
N GLU A 670 2.78 0.16 -18.18
CA GLU A 670 4.13 0.51 -18.65
C GLU A 670 5.20 0.16 -17.60
N TYR A 671 4.99 0.55 -16.34
CA TYR A 671 5.90 0.22 -15.23
C TYR A 671 6.08 -1.29 -15.03
N TYR A 672 5.00 -2.08 -15.10
CA TYR A 672 5.05 -3.54 -15.00
C TYR A 672 5.36 -4.26 -16.33
N SER A 673 5.61 -3.55 -17.43
CA SER A 673 5.71 -4.14 -18.78
C SER A 673 6.73 -5.29 -18.92
N PRO A 674 7.95 -5.23 -18.32
CA PRO A 674 8.90 -6.36 -18.39
C PRO A 674 8.33 -7.63 -17.74
N LEU A 675 7.68 -7.51 -16.59
CA LEU A 675 7.02 -8.62 -15.91
C LEU A 675 5.82 -9.14 -16.70
N ILE A 676 5.02 -8.24 -17.29
CA ILE A 676 3.86 -8.62 -18.11
C ILE A 676 4.30 -9.47 -19.30
N GLN A 677 5.32 -9.02 -20.04
CA GLN A 677 5.88 -9.75 -21.19
C GLN A 677 6.48 -11.09 -20.79
N TRP A 678 7.20 -11.15 -19.66
CA TRP A 678 7.75 -12.40 -19.13
C TRP A 678 6.66 -13.39 -18.72
N LEU A 679 5.62 -12.94 -17.99
CA LEU A 679 4.50 -13.77 -17.55
C LEU A 679 3.71 -14.33 -18.74
N ASP A 680 3.44 -13.51 -19.76
CA ASP A 680 2.72 -13.90 -20.98
C ASP A 680 3.48 -15.00 -21.75
N ASN A 681 4.80 -14.84 -21.89
CA ASN A 681 5.70 -15.80 -22.52
C ASN A 681 5.78 -17.13 -21.74
N ILE A 682 6.07 -17.10 -20.42
CA ILE A 682 6.23 -18.33 -19.63
C ILE A 682 4.92 -19.11 -19.46
N ASN A 683 3.77 -18.42 -19.33
CA ASN A 683 2.47 -19.08 -19.24
C ASN A 683 2.07 -19.69 -20.59
N SER A 684 2.40 -19.06 -21.72
CA SER A 684 2.17 -19.62 -23.05
C SER A 684 3.02 -20.86 -23.32
N ASN A 685 4.32 -20.81 -22.99
CA ASN A 685 5.26 -21.92 -23.22
C ASN A 685 4.94 -23.15 -22.35
N GLU A 686 4.56 -22.95 -21.09
CA GLU A 686 4.07 -24.02 -20.20
C GLU A 686 2.56 -24.30 -20.36
N GLN A 687 1.92 -23.78 -21.41
CA GLN A 687 0.51 -24.04 -21.79
C GLN A 687 -0.50 -23.84 -20.65
N ARG A 688 -0.22 -22.91 -19.73
CA ARG A 688 -1.03 -22.68 -18.53
C ARG A 688 -2.34 -21.99 -18.90
N VAL A 689 -3.45 -22.46 -18.32
CA VAL A 689 -4.77 -21.81 -18.47
C VAL A 689 -4.73 -20.43 -17.83
N VAL A 690 -4.90 -19.36 -18.62
CA VAL A 690 -4.88 -17.98 -18.14
C VAL A 690 -6.26 -17.54 -17.66
N GLY A 691 -6.32 -16.97 -16.46
CA GLY A 691 -7.60 -16.68 -15.79
C GLY A 691 -8.20 -17.92 -15.11
N TRP A 692 -9.49 -17.89 -14.84
CA TRP A 692 -10.18 -18.93 -14.08
C TRP A 692 -11.67 -19.07 -14.48
N GLU A 693 -12.21 -20.25 -14.28
CA GLU A 693 -13.64 -20.55 -14.40
C GLU A 693 -14.40 -20.14 -13.13
N VAL A 694 -15.69 -19.81 -13.30
CA VAL A 694 -16.59 -19.41 -12.20
C VAL A 694 -17.45 -20.58 -11.72
N ASP A 695 -17.75 -21.54 -12.59
CA ASP A 695 -18.70 -22.62 -12.34
C ASP A 695 -18.05 -24.00 -12.55
N GLY A 696 -17.40 -24.53 -11.50
CA GLY A 696 -16.79 -25.88 -11.50
C GLY A 696 -15.81 -26.09 -10.36
N GLU A 697 -15.49 -27.35 -10.05
CA GLU A 697 -14.39 -27.69 -9.10
C GLU A 697 -13.00 -27.45 -9.72
N GLY A 698 -12.95 -27.38 -11.05
CA GLY A 698 -11.75 -27.22 -11.87
C GLY A 698 -10.96 -28.53 -12.04
N GLU A 699 -10.17 -28.60 -13.10
CA GLU A 699 -9.33 -29.75 -13.41
C GLU A 699 -8.09 -29.78 -12.52
N ALA A 700 -7.68 -30.96 -12.05
CA ALA A 700 -6.39 -31.13 -11.39
C ALA A 700 -5.23 -30.92 -12.38
N PHE A 701 -4.09 -30.43 -11.88
CA PHE A 701 -2.84 -30.49 -12.63
C PHE A 701 -2.37 -31.95 -12.76
N ALA A 702 -1.95 -32.36 -13.95
CA ALA A 702 -1.13 -33.55 -14.12
C ALA A 702 0.29 -33.31 -13.57
N GLU A 703 1.02 -34.36 -13.23
CA GLU A 703 2.37 -34.25 -12.63
C GLU A 703 3.36 -33.50 -13.54
N ASN A 704 3.21 -33.62 -14.86
CA ASN A 704 4.00 -32.90 -15.87
C ASN A 704 3.47 -31.47 -16.21
N GLU A 705 2.32 -31.07 -15.66
CA GLU A 705 1.82 -29.68 -15.72
C GLU A 705 2.25 -28.86 -14.48
N LEU A 706 2.84 -29.50 -13.47
CA LEU A 706 3.34 -28.86 -12.25
C LEU A 706 4.76 -28.31 -12.48
N PRO A 707 5.01 -27.00 -12.29
CA PRO A 707 6.33 -26.43 -12.50
C PRO A 707 7.33 -26.94 -11.45
N HIS A 708 8.55 -27.27 -11.90
CA HIS A 708 9.65 -27.60 -11.00
C HIS A 708 9.93 -26.43 -10.04
N LEU A 709 9.68 -26.65 -8.75
CA LEU A 709 10.12 -25.77 -7.67
C LEU A 709 11.64 -25.90 -7.51
N GLN A 710 12.34 -24.78 -7.37
CA GLN A 710 13.75 -24.82 -6.99
C GLN A 710 13.90 -25.38 -5.57
N ASN A 711 14.93 -26.19 -5.35
CA ASN A 711 15.05 -27.01 -4.16
C ASN A 711 15.08 -26.18 -2.87
N GLN A 712 14.16 -26.47 -1.95
CA GLN A 712 14.47 -26.28 -0.54
C GLN A 712 15.60 -27.27 -0.19
N TYR A 713 16.57 -26.86 0.64
CA TYR A 713 17.63 -27.76 1.08
C TYR A 713 17.06 -28.93 1.90
N GLU A 714 16.83 -30.07 1.24
CA GLU A 714 16.38 -31.31 1.88
C GLU A 714 17.54 -31.94 2.66
N SER A 715 17.72 -31.47 3.89
CA SER A 715 18.67 -32.00 4.88
C SER A 715 18.22 -33.36 5.45
N GLU A 716 17.84 -34.30 4.59
CA GLU A 716 17.48 -35.67 4.95
C GLU A 716 18.42 -36.69 4.29
N ASN A 717 19.61 -36.86 4.88
CA ASN A 717 20.02 -38.12 5.52
C ASN A 717 21.47 -38.04 6.04
N GLY A 718 21.66 -38.42 7.30
CA GLY A 718 23.00 -38.63 7.87
C GLY A 718 23.55 -40.00 7.48
N GLY A 719 24.11 -40.13 6.28
CA GLY A 719 24.69 -41.36 5.75
C GLY A 719 26.02 -41.11 5.03
N GLU A 720 27.06 -41.81 5.47
CA GLU A 720 28.47 -41.79 5.02
C GLU A 720 28.77 -41.10 3.67
N ILE A 721 29.41 -39.93 3.73
CA ILE A 721 30.00 -39.28 2.55
C ILE A 721 31.24 -40.10 2.12
N GLY A 722 31.04 -40.99 1.15
CA GLY A 722 32.14 -41.62 0.42
C GLY A 722 32.93 -40.57 -0.35
N ARG A 723 34.27 -40.62 -0.25
CA ARG A 723 35.15 -39.77 -1.05
C ARG A 723 34.99 -40.12 -2.53
N ILE A 724 34.66 -39.11 -3.34
CA ILE A 724 34.95 -39.12 -4.77
C ILE A 724 35.92 -37.95 -4.99
N ASP A 725 37.08 -38.24 -5.59
CA ASP A 725 38.17 -37.27 -5.67
C ASP A 725 37.89 -36.15 -6.70
N GLY A 726 38.41 -34.96 -6.41
CA GLY A 726 38.10 -33.75 -7.16
C GLY A 726 38.80 -33.66 -8.52
N THR A 727 38.06 -33.98 -9.59
CA THR A 727 38.31 -33.49 -10.97
C THR A 727 36.99 -33.51 -11.74
N GLY A 728 36.36 -32.36 -11.93
CA GLY A 728 35.09 -32.24 -12.66
C GLY A 728 34.37 -30.92 -12.41
N GLY A 729 34.66 -29.89 -13.22
CA GLY A 729 33.87 -28.66 -13.26
C GLY A 729 32.67 -28.83 -14.20
N GLY A 730 31.50 -28.35 -13.79
CA GLY A 730 30.27 -28.38 -14.59
C GLY A 730 29.94 -27.02 -15.19
N ASP A 731 30.56 -26.67 -16.33
CA ASP A 731 30.06 -25.59 -17.18
C ASP A 731 28.64 -25.91 -17.69
N ALA A 732 27.85 -24.87 -17.99
CA ALA A 732 26.46 -25.02 -18.38
C ALA A 732 26.26 -25.90 -19.64
N GLN A 733 25.47 -26.96 -19.53
CA GLN A 733 25.23 -27.96 -20.60
C GLN A 733 24.31 -27.49 -21.74
N ILE A 734 23.91 -26.21 -21.79
CA ILE A 734 22.83 -25.73 -22.66
C ILE A 734 23.28 -24.53 -23.50
N ALA A 735 22.89 -24.52 -24.76
CA ALA A 735 23.13 -23.41 -25.70
C ALA A 735 21.85 -23.04 -26.48
N PHE A 736 21.65 -21.74 -26.74
CA PHE A 736 20.56 -21.20 -27.54
C PHE A 736 20.94 -21.12 -29.03
N PRO A 737 19.97 -20.95 -29.96
CA PRO A 737 20.29 -20.75 -31.37
C PRO A 737 21.31 -19.63 -31.58
N GLY A 738 22.30 -19.87 -32.45
CA GLY A 738 23.42 -18.96 -32.73
C GLY A 738 24.47 -18.82 -31.61
N GLN A 739 24.36 -19.55 -30.50
CA GLN A 739 25.45 -19.72 -29.53
C GLN A 739 26.33 -20.94 -29.90
N SER A 740 27.52 -21.02 -29.31
CA SER A 740 28.42 -22.17 -29.48
C SER A 740 27.85 -23.43 -28.82
N CYS A 741 28.17 -24.58 -29.40
CA CYS A 741 27.90 -25.92 -28.86
C CYS A 741 29.15 -26.82 -28.86
N GLU A 742 30.35 -26.24 -29.00
CA GLU A 742 31.64 -26.96 -29.10
C GLU A 742 32.02 -27.75 -27.84
N LYS A 743 31.41 -27.43 -26.68
CA LYS A 743 31.58 -28.14 -25.41
C LYS A 743 30.50 -29.22 -25.17
N ASP A 744 30.05 -29.90 -26.22
CA ASP A 744 28.95 -30.90 -26.17
C ASP A 744 27.64 -30.37 -25.53
N GLN A 745 27.33 -29.08 -25.73
CA GLN A 745 26.16 -28.43 -25.15
C GLN A 745 24.89 -28.74 -25.95
N GLU A 746 23.79 -29.04 -25.26
CA GLU A 746 22.50 -29.34 -25.88
C GLU A 746 21.82 -28.05 -26.37
N CYS A 747 21.41 -28.07 -27.65
CA CYS A 747 20.82 -26.91 -28.32
C CYS A 747 19.32 -26.80 -28.07
N LEU A 748 18.90 -25.76 -27.35
CA LEU A 748 17.50 -25.49 -27.00
C LEU A 748 16.65 -25.00 -28.18
N LEU A 749 15.33 -24.99 -27.94
CA LEU A 749 14.29 -24.67 -28.93
C LEU A 749 14.37 -25.61 -30.16
N ASP A 750 13.78 -25.22 -31.29
CA ASP A 750 13.85 -26.00 -32.54
C ASP A 750 15.21 -25.87 -33.25
N SER A 751 16.31 -26.03 -32.51
CA SER A 751 17.68 -26.00 -33.04
C SER A 751 18.44 -27.32 -32.83
N LYS A 752 19.60 -27.43 -33.45
CA LYS A 752 20.52 -28.58 -33.39
C LYS A 752 21.96 -28.09 -33.48
N CYS A 753 22.90 -28.76 -32.81
CA CYS A 753 24.31 -28.41 -32.95
C CYS A 753 24.81 -28.77 -34.36
N ASN A 754 25.53 -27.86 -35.01
CA ASN A 754 26.20 -28.10 -36.30
C ASN A 754 27.71 -28.40 -36.13
N GLY A 755 28.11 -28.87 -34.95
CA GLY A 755 29.50 -29.11 -34.56
C GLY A 755 30.29 -27.86 -34.09
N THR A 756 29.70 -26.67 -34.20
CA THR A 756 30.29 -25.39 -33.71
C THR A 756 29.24 -24.50 -33.05
N ILE A 757 28.12 -24.24 -33.74
CA ILE A 757 26.99 -23.44 -33.21
C ILE A 757 25.65 -24.17 -33.33
N CYS A 758 24.69 -23.79 -32.49
CA CYS A 758 23.30 -24.22 -32.58
C CYS A 758 22.60 -23.56 -33.77
N VAL A 759 22.17 -24.35 -34.77
CA VAL A 759 21.47 -23.89 -35.96
C VAL A 759 20.03 -24.41 -35.99
N CYS A 760 19.12 -23.69 -36.63
CA CYS A 760 17.71 -24.11 -36.69
C CYS A 760 17.52 -25.46 -37.40
N ARG A 761 16.48 -26.20 -36.98
CA ARG A 761 16.10 -27.48 -37.58
C ARG A 761 15.55 -27.28 -38.99
N GLU A 762 15.61 -28.35 -39.77
CA GLU A 762 15.32 -28.33 -41.20
C GLU A 762 13.85 -27.98 -41.47
N GLY A 763 13.62 -26.98 -42.32
CA GLY A 763 12.29 -26.37 -42.53
C GLY A 763 12.04 -25.07 -41.74
N LEU A 764 12.92 -24.72 -40.78
CA LEU A 764 12.87 -23.47 -40.04
C LEU A 764 13.97 -22.50 -40.48
N TYR A 765 13.73 -21.21 -40.28
CA TYR A 765 14.61 -20.11 -40.67
C TYR A 765 15.14 -19.40 -39.43
N THR A 766 16.36 -18.86 -39.49
CA THR A 766 16.97 -18.13 -38.37
C THR A 766 16.64 -16.63 -38.47
N LEU A 767 15.75 -16.16 -37.59
CA LEU A 767 15.45 -14.74 -37.39
C LEU A 767 16.43 -14.14 -36.38
N ARG A 768 17.22 -13.15 -36.81
CA ARG A 768 18.19 -12.46 -35.96
C ARG A 768 17.67 -11.07 -35.55
N ILE A 769 17.57 -10.79 -34.26
CA ILE A 769 17.14 -9.48 -33.73
C ILE A 769 18.12 -9.02 -32.65
N ALA A 770 18.75 -7.86 -32.85
CA ALA A 770 19.65 -7.21 -31.88
C ALA A 770 20.73 -8.14 -31.26
N GLY A 771 21.21 -9.12 -32.02
CA GLY A 771 22.21 -10.12 -31.58
C GLY A 771 21.63 -11.46 -31.10
N THR A 772 20.35 -11.53 -30.76
CA THR A 772 19.63 -12.79 -30.52
C THR A 772 19.33 -13.51 -31.84
N TYR A 773 19.19 -14.84 -31.79
CA TYR A 773 18.76 -15.66 -32.91
C TYR A 773 17.59 -16.56 -32.48
N ASN A 774 16.57 -16.66 -33.31
CA ASN A 774 15.35 -17.43 -33.06
C ASN A 774 15.01 -18.30 -34.28
N CYS A 775 14.41 -19.46 -34.06
CA CYS A 775 13.97 -20.35 -35.14
C CYS A 775 12.49 -20.12 -35.45
N VAL A 776 12.16 -19.80 -36.70
CA VAL A 776 10.79 -19.44 -37.12
C VAL A 776 10.31 -20.28 -38.32
N PRO A 777 9.01 -20.63 -38.39
CA PRO A 777 8.46 -21.54 -39.40
C PRO A 777 8.19 -20.88 -40.77
N SER A 778 8.71 -19.68 -41.01
CA SER A 778 8.55 -18.96 -42.28
C SER A 778 9.72 -18.02 -42.51
N ASP A 779 10.10 -17.88 -43.78
CA ASP A 779 11.26 -17.11 -44.22
C ASP A 779 11.13 -15.61 -43.86
N PRO A 780 11.97 -15.06 -42.95
CA PRO A 780 11.90 -13.67 -42.53
C PRO A 780 11.94 -12.67 -43.70
N ALA A 781 12.68 -12.99 -44.76
CA ALA A 781 12.79 -12.13 -45.94
C ALA A 781 11.50 -12.08 -46.77
N LYS A 782 10.63 -13.09 -46.65
CA LYS A 782 9.33 -13.14 -47.33
C LYS A 782 8.17 -12.53 -46.52
N VAL A 783 8.38 -12.29 -45.22
CA VAL A 783 7.40 -11.64 -44.31
C VAL A 783 7.82 -10.24 -43.84
N GLY A 784 8.85 -9.64 -44.46
CA GLY A 784 9.19 -8.23 -44.29
C GLY A 784 10.13 -7.90 -43.12
N PHE A 785 10.85 -8.89 -42.58
CA PHE A 785 11.77 -8.72 -41.45
C PHE A 785 13.24 -8.51 -41.84
N THR A 786 13.51 -8.12 -43.09
CA THR A 786 14.85 -7.83 -43.61
C THR A 786 14.83 -6.65 -44.58
N ASP A 787 15.73 -5.69 -44.39
CA ASP A 787 16.41 -5.06 -45.53
C ASP A 787 17.60 -5.95 -45.99
N ASP A 788 18.15 -5.70 -47.18
CA ASP A 788 19.28 -6.47 -47.74
C ASP A 788 20.63 -6.23 -46.99
N SER A 789 20.57 -5.66 -45.79
CA SER A 789 21.68 -5.37 -44.87
C SER A 789 21.44 -5.90 -43.44
N GLY A 790 20.29 -6.50 -43.14
CA GLY A 790 19.98 -7.13 -41.85
C GLY A 790 19.46 -6.18 -40.75
N GLY A 791 18.92 -5.01 -41.11
CA GLY A 791 18.25 -4.08 -40.19
C GLY A 791 16.79 -4.45 -39.90
N LEU A 792 16.31 -4.17 -38.68
CA LEU A 792 14.90 -4.31 -38.30
C LEU A 792 14.17 -2.96 -38.47
N VAL A 793 13.28 -2.86 -39.46
CA VAL A 793 12.42 -1.68 -39.65
C VAL A 793 10.99 -1.99 -39.21
N ILE A 794 10.61 -1.54 -38.01
CA ILE A 794 9.20 -1.56 -37.58
C ILE A 794 8.50 -0.35 -38.23
N ALA A 795 7.93 -0.57 -39.41
CA ALA A 795 7.21 0.45 -40.16
C ALA A 795 5.83 0.77 -39.52
N LEU A 796 5.77 1.84 -38.73
CA LEU A 796 4.50 2.42 -38.30
C LEU A 796 3.79 3.09 -39.49
N ASN A 797 2.66 2.52 -39.89
CA ASN A 797 1.80 2.89 -41.03
C ASN A 797 2.38 2.71 -42.46
N PRO A 798 1.60 2.16 -43.41
CA PRO A 798 1.93 2.19 -44.82
C PRO A 798 1.46 3.48 -45.51
N ASN A 799 2.35 4.17 -46.22
CA ASN A 799 1.99 5.07 -47.34
C ASN A 799 3.19 5.33 -48.27
N ASN A 800 3.22 4.66 -49.42
CA ASN A 800 3.99 4.93 -50.65
C ASN A 800 5.55 4.95 -50.62
N GLY A 801 6.20 4.17 -51.51
CA GLY A 801 7.34 4.72 -52.29
C GLY A 801 8.67 3.94 -52.48
N SER A 802 8.67 2.81 -53.21
CA SER A 802 9.70 2.41 -54.22
C SER A 802 11.23 2.30 -53.93
N HIS A 803 11.79 1.13 -54.30
CA HIS A 803 13.18 0.81 -54.75
C HIS A 803 14.34 0.60 -53.75
N ALA A 804 15.29 -0.28 -54.17
CA ALA A 804 16.50 -0.81 -53.49
C ALA A 804 17.78 -0.45 -54.33
N PRO A 805 19.06 -0.95 -54.15
CA PRO A 805 19.53 -2.15 -53.42
C PRO A 805 20.96 -2.17 -52.73
N GLU A 806 21.26 -3.28 -52.02
CA GLU A 806 22.52 -4.11 -51.95
C GLU A 806 23.87 -3.74 -51.25
N THR A 807 24.34 -4.69 -50.40
CA THR A 807 25.74 -5.24 -50.15
C THR A 807 26.77 -4.60 -49.17
N GLY A 808 27.56 -5.43 -48.41
CA GLY A 808 28.70 -4.88 -47.62
C GLY A 808 29.73 -5.68 -46.75
N GLN A 809 29.62 -6.98 -46.40
CA GLN A 809 30.70 -7.87 -45.81
C GLN A 809 31.42 -7.60 -44.43
N ASN A 810 31.83 -8.72 -43.80
CA ASN A 810 32.43 -8.97 -42.46
C ASN A 810 33.90 -8.51 -42.19
N ALA A 811 34.32 -8.50 -40.91
CA ALA A 811 35.54 -9.18 -40.38
C ALA A 811 35.61 -9.21 -38.82
N ASP A 812 36.31 -10.20 -38.24
CA ASP A 812 36.41 -10.49 -36.79
C ASP A 812 37.82 -10.23 -36.19
N ILE A 813 37.99 -10.35 -34.85
CA ILE A 813 38.98 -11.20 -34.11
C ILE A 813 39.28 -10.72 -32.66
N GLU A 814 38.89 -11.57 -31.70
CA GLU A 814 39.53 -12.02 -30.42
C GLU A 814 40.23 -11.08 -29.39
N ALA A 815 40.35 -11.62 -28.15
CA ALA A 815 41.00 -11.05 -26.97
C ALA A 815 41.81 -12.11 -26.20
N VAL A 816 42.62 -11.70 -25.19
CA VAL A 816 43.49 -12.60 -24.39
C VAL A 816 43.34 -12.31 -22.89
N VAL A 817 43.45 -13.37 -22.05
CA VAL A 817 43.23 -13.35 -20.58
C VAL A 817 44.41 -14.02 -19.84
N THR A 818 44.72 -13.55 -18.62
CA THR A 818 45.61 -14.23 -17.63
C THR A 818 45.13 -13.97 -16.19
N ILE A 819 45.39 -14.90 -15.27
CA ILE A 819 44.88 -14.97 -13.87
C ILE A 819 46.01 -15.43 -12.92
N GLU A 820 46.00 -15.03 -11.63
CA GLU A 820 46.79 -15.67 -10.54
C GLU A 820 46.16 -15.44 -9.13
N HIS A 821 46.79 -15.92 -8.03
CA HIS A 821 46.19 -16.18 -6.68
C HIS A 821 47.05 -15.63 -5.49
N MET A 822 46.73 -15.70 -4.18
CA MET A 822 45.69 -16.42 -3.40
C MET A 822 45.02 -15.49 -2.32
N ASP A 823 44.80 -15.69 -1.00
CA ASP A 823 45.18 -16.67 0.06
C ASP A 823 44.20 -16.59 1.29
N ASP A 824 44.36 -17.42 2.35
CA ASP A 824 43.40 -17.67 3.46
C ASP A 824 43.58 -16.88 4.81
N GLU A 825 42.51 -16.76 5.64
CA GLU A 825 42.45 -17.28 7.06
C GLU A 825 41.26 -16.80 8.00
N ALA A 826 40.45 -17.77 8.44
CA ALA A 826 40.03 -18.12 9.83
C ALA A 826 39.46 -17.13 10.92
N ASN A 827 38.11 -17.11 11.08
CA ASN A 827 37.34 -17.76 12.19
C ASN A 827 37.54 -17.41 13.71
N LYS A 828 36.50 -16.88 14.43
CA LYS A 828 35.89 -17.47 15.69
C LYS A 828 34.75 -16.73 16.46
N HIS A 829 33.71 -17.51 16.78
CA HIS A 829 32.77 -17.58 17.94
C HIS A 829 32.42 -16.40 18.90
N GLY A 830 31.11 -16.33 19.25
CA GLY A 830 30.61 -15.85 20.57
C GLY A 830 29.08 -16.00 20.75
N LYS A 831 28.60 -16.73 21.78
CA LYS A 831 27.15 -16.89 22.13
C LYS A 831 26.86 -16.55 23.60
N THR A 832 25.76 -15.84 23.87
CA THR A 832 25.04 -15.80 25.16
C THR A 832 23.56 -15.43 24.93
N SER A 833 22.66 -15.74 25.89
CA SER A 833 21.21 -15.75 25.68
C SER A 833 20.36 -15.06 26.77
N ASN A 834 19.20 -14.54 26.32
CA ASN A 834 17.90 -14.38 27.01
C ASN A 834 17.82 -14.00 28.50
N SER A 835 17.21 -12.84 28.77
CA SER A 835 16.25 -12.68 29.88
C SER A 835 15.37 -11.41 29.69
N ALA A 836 14.10 -11.57 29.30
CA ALA A 836 13.10 -10.50 29.27
C ALA A 836 11.66 -11.03 29.07
N THR A 837 10.98 -11.47 30.14
CA THR A 837 9.56 -11.85 30.10
C THR A 837 8.75 -11.17 31.21
N LYS A 838 8.17 -9.99 30.89
CA LYS A 838 7.01 -9.36 31.53
C LYS A 838 6.57 -8.13 30.72
N ASN A 839 5.32 -7.68 30.95
CA ASN A 839 4.64 -6.51 30.35
C ASN A 839 4.11 -6.69 28.91
N LEU A 840 2.88 -7.20 28.77
CA LEU A 840 2.17 -7.33 27.49
C LEU A 840 0.67 -6.92 27.51
N CYS A 841 0.15 -6.37 28.62
CA CYS A 841 -1.28 -6.07 28.76
C CYS A 841 -1.74 -4.74 28.11
N ASN A 842 -0.86 -3.75 27.94
CA ASN A 842 -1.28 -2.38 27.60
C ASN A 842 -1.66 -2.17 26.12
N PHE A 843 -1.37 -3.13 25.24
CA PHE A 843 -1.52 -2.96 23.78
C PHE A 843 -2.96 -2.84 23.28
N SER A 844 -3.94 -3.46 23.96
CA SER A 844 -5.32 -3.56 23.46
C SER A 844 -6.11 -2.24 23.49
N ILE A 845 -5.76 -1.29 24.36
CA ILE A 845 -6.43 0.01 24.39
C ILE A 845 -6.06 0.82 23.14
N LEU A 846 -4.81 0.68 22.67
CA LEU A 846 -4.18 1.61 21.73
C LEU A 846 -4.74 1.56 20.29
N PHE A 847 -5.30 0.42 19.87
CA PHE A 847 -5.70 0.21 18.47
C PHE A 847 -7.15 0.65 18.17
N SER A 848 -8.06 0.60 19.17
CA SER A 848 -9.46 1.03 19.03
C SER A 848 -9.59 2.52 18.68
N ILE A 849 -8.54 3.26 19.01
CA ILE A 849 -8.45 4.71 19.07
C ILE A 849 -8.07 5.30 17.71
N PHE A 850 -7.23 4.58 16.95
CA PHE A 850 -6.79 4.97 15.60
C PHE A 850 -7.96 5.21 14.63
N LEU A 851 -9.12 4.59 14.89
CA LEU A 851 -10.28 4.56 14.00
C LEU A 851 -11.29 5.68 14.28
N ALA A 852 -11.46 6.12 15.53
CA ALA A 852 -12.18 7.38 15.82
C ALA A 852 -11.50 8.56 15.10
N ILE A 853 -10.18 8.59 15.18
CA ILE A 853 -9.29 9.56 14.54
C ILE A 853 -9.33 9.41 13.00
N PHE A 854 -9.65 8.23 12.47
CA PHE A 854 -9.86 8.00 11.03
C PHE A 854 -11.22 8.54 10.55
N ALA A 855 -12.29 8.34 11.32
CA ALA A 855 -13.61 8.92 11.03
C ALA A 855 -13.56 10.47 11.10
N LEU A 856 -12.88 11.03 12.10
CA LEU A 856 -12.62 12.46 12.19
C LEU A 856 -11.67 12.96 11.10
N ARG A 857 -10.70 12.15 10.64
CA ARG A 857 -9.93 12.44 9.42
C ARG A 857 -10.76 12.40 8.14
N GLN A 858 -11.92 11.73 8.09
CA GLN A 858 -12.83 11.80 6.93
C GLN A 858 -13.55 13.16 6.90
N GLN A 859 -14.11 13.61 8.04
CA GLN A 859 -14.71 14.96 8.15
C GLN A 859 -13.66 16.08 7.98
N MET A 860 -12.45 15.93 8.54
CA MET A 860 -11.35 16.87 8.29
C MET A 860 -10.75 16.77 6.87
N LEU A 861 -10.98 15.69 6.10
CA LEU A 861 -10.68 15.68 4.67
C LEU A 861 -11.74 16.48 3.90
N ILE A 862 -13.01 16.31 4.25
CA ILE A 862 -14.12 17.08 3.69
C ILE A 862 -13.94 18.58 3.94
N HIS A 863 -13.41 18.99 5.09
CA HIS A 863 -13.04 20.39 5.39
C HIS A 863 -11.57 20.77 5.05
N ARG A 864 -10.86 19.96 4.26
CA ARG A 864 -9.58 20.31 3.62
C ARG A 864 -9.69 20.43 2.10
N ILE A 865 -10.80 19.95 1.55
CA ILE A 865 -11.36 20.38 0.26
C ILE A 865 -12.05 21.73 0.51
#